data_AF-A0A9Q8YHD0-F1
#
_entry.id   AF-A0A9Q8YHD0-F1
#
_cell.length_a   1.000
_cell.length_b   1.000
_cell.length_c   1.000
_cell.angle_alpha   90.00
_cell.angle_beta   90.00
_cell.angle_gamma   90.00
#
_symmetry.space_group_name_H-M   'P 1'
#
loop_
_entity.id
_entity.type
_entity.pdbx_description
1 polymer ?
#
loop_
_entity_poly.entity_id
_entity_poly.type
_entity_poly.pdbx_seq_one_letter_code
_entity_poly.pdbx_strand_id
1 'polypeptide(L)'
;MSHDAVISPPLFKLSLVARPGIAIRLLNSSLHEIDRSTESLHTEQPEGLYLVEWSSAGRRSQTMVRLDARNDGTEIAFDPSDMESDATLEPNANEKAQLVNAISTAIEPSPYSSVVVIVSAGENASVDMRDLDVRLFDRNDVAMRMTSEAAPFLELSPRERAYRYQIKPGRYYIGFKSLLGEKLGQSVPAFVGRQTLVFLTVAATRLIVADGEKFNEETSIGVDPVKTTVITIRGDEDNYRVRERVRLAGMLLYDLANRTNSLSNDVVSVLDDSLTDPLLRLYGSLVALSSFERGDISLSGNDALGEVAATSGQSWIQRIDRWIGNPGQPGLPTDALAACWELARLAPGAFGEEARMAWPSRIETPPMLECTWRWAIEESVGRPEAVRGTAIVAATARSSGGTSPWLCWRQSATKARSIPGNMKSDLSLLVSEVAQKTSVLIEADQTKPRVVRGLESLAPDVQTTALRSLQLGPPHADRGGAADITQMAIALGLPYTQLRKRLARTNKALDVAVASLNIGNDRAAPPSLILLDAPGLSRRVQDREDPQKGRFGGERWQAGFELSAEFDQTNSRSWSRIVLRVVGPGDDGDEVQFHLHDSFKPPLVVRRIKNRSTTLTVTAWGGFTVGVWIPAKAVELELDLASLEFAPEIVRLR
;
A
#
# COMPACT_ATOMS: atom_id res chain seq x y z
N MET A 1 -66.17 -25.33 14.63
CA MET A 1 -64.84 -24.76 14.40
C MET A 1 -64.99 -23.26 14.58
N SER A 2 -64.79 -22.77 15.80
CA SER A 2 -64.77 -21.34 16.10
C SER A 2 -63.48 -20.78 15.49
N HIS A 3 -63.63 -19.85 14.54
CA HIS A 3 -62.54 -18.97 14.16
C HIS A 3 -62.32 -18.04 15.34
N ASP A 4 -61.43 -18.41 16.26
CA ASP A 4 -60.94 -17.48 17.28
C ASP A 4 -60.29 -16.32 16.53
N ALA A 5 -60.95 -15.16 16.59
CA ALA A 5 -60.46 -13.94 16.01
C ALA A 5 -59.12 -13.63 16.68
N VAL A 6 -58.03 -13.80 15.93
CA VAL A 6 -56.69 -13.41 16.36
C VAL A 6 -56.70 -11.90 16.52
N ILE A 7 -56.87 -11.43 17.74
CA ILE A 7 -56.75 -10.01 18.07
C ILE A 7 -55.30 -9.62 17.79
N SER A 8 -55.09 -8.79 16.76
CA SER A 8 -53.75 -8.27 16.46
C SER A 8 -53.24 -7.49 17.68
N PRO A 9 -52.01 -7.75 18.15
CA PRO A 9 -51.44 -7.03 19.27
C PRO A 9 -51.34 -5.53 18.93
N PRO A 10 -51.46 -4.64 19.93
CA PRO A 10 -51.26 -3.20 19.72
C PRO A 10 -49.85 -2.95 19.20
N LEU A 11 -49.73 -2.03 18.23
CA LEU A 11 -48.46 -1.62 17.64
C LEU A 11 -47.97 -0.31 18.26
N PHE A 12 -46.67 -0.22 18.51
CA PHE A 12 -46.00 0.93 19.10
C PHE A 12 -44.99 1.52 18.12
N LYS A 13 -44.87 2.84 18.11
CA LYS A 13 -43.95 3.55 17.22
C LYS A 13 -42.51 3.38 17.70
N LEU A 14 -41.66 2.87 16.83
CA LEU A 14 -40.21 2.81 16.98
C LEU A 14 -39.56 3.68 15.92
N SER A 15 -38.81 4.67 16.37
CA SER A 15 -38.01 5.56 15.53
C SER A 15 -36.54 5.33 15.82
N LEU A 16 -35.81 4.75 14.88
CA LEU A 16 -34.36 4.61 14.96
C LEU A 16 -33.76 5.68 14.05
N VAL A 17 -33.02 6.62 14.63
CA VAL A 17 -32.39 7.69 13.87
C VAL A 17 -30.89 7.50 13.96
N ALA A 18 -30.24 7.24 12.84
CA ALA A 18 -28.80 7.10 12.72
C ALA A 18 -28.18 8.34 12.08
N ARG A 19 -26.89 8.52 12.36
CA ARG A 19 -26.07 9.45 11.58
C ARG A 19 -25.79 8.94 10.16
N PRO A 20 -25.41 9.86 9.25
CA PRO A 20 -25.05 9.54 7.88
C PRO A 20 -24.03 8.41 7.76
N GLY A 21 -24.34 7.40 6.95
CA GLY A 21 -23.44 6.27 6.70
C GLY A 21 -23.44 5.18 7.78
N ILE A 22 -24.48 5.11 8.62
CA ILE A 22 -24.70 4.01 9.55
C ILE A 22 -25.86 3.16 9.02
N ALA A 23 -25.59 1.92 8.64
CA ALA A 23 -26.66 0.99 8.29
C ALA A 23 -27.29 0.43 9.58
N ILE A 24 -28.61 0.56 9.73
CA ILE A 24 -29.43 0.00 10.81
C ILE A 24 -30.19 -1.21 10.28
N ARG A 25 -30.20 -2.29 11.06
CA ARG A 25 -31.05 -3.47 10.89
C ARG A 25 -31.83 -3.71 12.17
N LEU A 26 -33.14 -3.80 12.07
CA LEU A 26 -34.01 -4.15 13.18
C LEU A 26 -34.35 -5.63 13.11
N LEU A 27 -34.00 -6.37 14.16
CA LEU A 27 -34.30 -7.79 14.31
C LEU A 27 -35.31 -7.99 15.43
N ASN A 28 -36.22 -8.96 15.27
CA ASN A 28 -37.12 -9.38 16.35
C ASN A 28 -36.42 -10.29 17.38
N SER A 29 -37.15 -10.73 18.39
CA SER A 29 -36.64 -11.64 19.44
C SER A 29 -36.20 -13.02 18.92
N SER A 30 -36.62 -13.41 17.71
CA SER A 30 -36.18 -14.62 17.02
C SER A 30 -35.03 -14.36 16.04
N LEU A 31 -34.42 -13.17 16.08
CA LEU A 31 -33.34 -12.71 15.20
C LEU A 31 -33.72 -12.67 13.71
N HIS A 32 -35.01 -12.59 13.39
CA HIS A 32 -35.45 -12.34 12.03
C HIS A 32 -35.44 -10.84 11.72
N GLU A 33 -34.88 -10.47 10.56
CA GLU A 33 -34.86 -9.10 10.06
C GLU A 33 -36.28 -8.63 9.77
N ILE A 34 -36.68 -7.58 10.48
CA ILE A 34 -37.96 -6.92 10.30
C ILE A 34 -37.82 -5.84 9.23
N ASP A 35 -36.80 -4.99 9.38
CA ASP A 35 -36.60 -3.84 8.50
C ASP A 35 -35.14 -3.38 8.53
N ARG A 36 -34.72 -2.60 7.52
CA ARG A 36 -33.37 -2.05 7.37
C ARG A 36 -33.38 -0.65 6.75
N SER A 37 -32.51 0.23 7.24
CA SER A 37 -32.34 1.60 6.72
C SER A 37 -30.91 2.09 6.94
N THR A 38 -30.52 3.21 6.32
CA THR A 38 -29.17 3.82 6.46
C THR A 38 -29.16 5.19 7.14
N GLU A 39 -30.33 5.75 7.42
CA GLU A 39 -30.47 7.10 7.99
C GLU A 39 -31.53 7.07 9.09
N SER A 40 -32.78 6.77 8.74
CA SER A 40 -33.86 6.64 9.72
C SER A 40 -34.74 5.43 9.42
N LEU A 41 -35.10 4.70 10.46
CA LEU A 41 -36.07 3.60 10.41
C LEU A 41 -37.27 3.99 11.27
N HIS A 42 -38.41 4.24 10.63
CA HIS A 42 -39.67 4.47 11.32
C HIS A 42 -40.59 3.28 11.09
N THR A 43 -40.86 2.51 12.14
CA THR A 43 -41.71 1.32 12.06
C THR A 43 -42.63 1.24 13.27
N GLU A 44 -43.77 0.58 13.09
CA GLU A 44 -44.67 0.24 14.20
C GLU A 44 -44.53 -1.25 14.51
N GLN A 45 -44.25 -1.60 15.77
CA GLN A 45 -43.93 -2.96 16.20
C GLN A 45 -44.66 -3.31 17.49
N PRO A 46 -45.06 -4.58 17.72
CA PRO A 46 -45.72 -4.96 18.96
C PRO A 46 -44.81 -4.80 20.18
N GLU A 47 -45.39 -4.82 21.38
CA GLU A 47 -44.61 -4.83 22.63
C GLU A 47 -43.62 -6.00 22.63
N GLY A 48 -42.36 -5.76 22.98
CA GLY A 48 -41.34 -6.80 22.91
C GLY A 48 -39.90 -6.30 22.98
N LEU A 49 -38.99 -7.27 22.92
CA LEU A 49 -37.56 -7.04 22.80
C LEU A 49 -37.12 -7.16 21.34
N TYR A 50 -36.38 -6.15 20.91
CA TYR A 50 -35.82 -6.04 19.57
C TYR A 50 -34.31 -5.90 19.67
N LEU A 51 -33.60 -6.46 18.70
CA LEU A 51 -32.17 -6.27 18.56
C LEU A 51 -31.93 -5.33 17.39
N VAL A 52 -31.38 -4.16 17.68
CA VAL A 52 -30.95 -3.22 16.66
C VAL A 52 -29.48 -3.48 16.38
N GLU A 53 -29.18 -4.03 15.21
CA GLU A 53 -27.81 -4.07 14.72
C GLU A 53 -27.55 -2.77 13.96
N TRP A 54 -26.42 -2.15 14.22
CA TRP A 54 -25.96 -1.05 13.39
C TRP A 54 -24.52 -1.27 12.97
N SER A 55 -24.19 -0.82 11.76
CA SER A 55 -22.84 -0.96 11.22
C SER A 55 -22.34 0.32 10.57
N SER A 56 -21.09 0.65 10.86
CA SER A 56 -20.42 1.86 10.39
C SER A 56 -18.94 1.56 10.18
N ALA A 57 -18.41 1.89 9.01
CA ALA A 57 -17.00 1.63 8.65
C ALA A 57 -16.55 0.17 8.91
N GLY A 58 -17.42 -0.81 8.62
CA GLY A 58 -17.17 -2.23 8.84
C GLY A 58 -17.25 -2.71 10.29
N ARG A 59 -17.44 -1.81 11.25
CA ARG A 59 -17.75 -2.17 12.64
C ARG A 59 -19.22 -2.50 12.74
N ARG A 60 -19.53 -3.56 13.48
CA ARG A 60 -20.91 -3.95 13.80
C ARG A 60 -21.08 -3.84 15.30
N SER A 61 -22.19 -3.24 15.71
CA SER A 61 -22.59 -3.10 17.09
C SER A 61 -24.05 -3.49 17.21
N GLN A 62 -24.45 -3.93 18.40
CA GLN A 62 -25.79 -4.41 18.66
C GLN A 62 -26.30 -3.74 19.93
N THR A 63 -27.52 -3.21 19.86
CA THR A 63 -28.22 -2.60 20.99
C THR A 63 -29.57 -3.25 21.13
N MET A 64 -29.90 -3.73 22.33
CA MET A 64 -31.20 -4.31 22.62
C MET A 64 -32.18 -3.20 23.02
N VAL A 65 -33.35 -3.18 22.39
CA VAL A 65 -34.39 -2.18 22.59
C VAL A 65 -35.65 -2.87 23.08
N ARG A 66 -36.22 -2.37 24.17
CA ARG A 66 -37.49 -2.84 24.70
C ARG A 66 -38.59 -1.84 24.37
N LEU A 67 -39.59 -2.26 23.62
CA LEU A 67 -40.83 -1.52 23.44
C LEU A 67 -41.79 -1.95 24.54
N ASP A 68 -42.19 -1.00 25.38
CA ASP A 68 -43.17 -1.20 26.46
C ASP A 68 -44.42 -0.36 26.19
N ALA A 69 -45.59 -0.89 26.55
CA ALA A 69 -46.88 -0.25 26.29
C ALA A 69 -47.12 1.11 26.98
N ARG A 70 -46.15 1.57 27.79
CA ARG A 70 -46.22 2.83 28.54
C ARG A 70 -45.75 4.04 27.74
N ASN A 71 -45.01 3.81 26.66
CA ASN A 71 -44.44 4.87 25.83
C ASN A 71 -45.17 4.89 24.47
N ASP A 72 -45.81 6.00 24.14
CA ASP A 72 -46.50 6.19 22.84
C ASP A 72 -45.53 6.19 21.64
N GLY A 73 -44.22 6.33 21.90
CA GLY A 73 -43.16 6.15 20.94
C GLY A 73 -41.81 6.03 21.62
N THR A 74 -40.93 5.21 21.05
CA THR A 74 -39.53 5.12 21.48
C THR A 74 -38.65 5.62 20.34
N GLU A 75 -37.96 6.72 20.56
CA GLU A 75 -36.95 7.24 19.64
C GLU A 75 -35.56 6.93 20.18
N ILE A 76 -34.75 6.30 19.35
CA ILE A 76 -33.36 5.95 19.68
C ILE A 76 -32.48 6.59 18.64
N ALA A 77 -31.74 7.61 19.08
CA ALA A 77 -30.68 8.21 18.30
C ALA A 77 -29.43 7.34 18.43
N PHE A 78 -29.00 6.75 17.32
CA PHE A 78 -27.71 6.08 17.20
C PHE A 78 -26.68 7.11 16.79
N ASP A 79 -26.05 7.68 17.80
CA ASP A 79 -24.83 8.44 17.62
C ASP A 79 -23.62 7.66 18.15
N PRO A 80 -22.73 7.18 17.27
CA PRO A 80 -21.46 6.59 17.68
C PRO A 80 -20.66 7.49 18.62
N SER A 81 -20.76 8.83 18.50
CA SER A 81 -20.03 9.74 19.39
C SER A 81 -20.64 9.91 20.78
N ASP A 82 -21.92 9.56 20.98
CA ASP A 82 -22.58 9.65 22.29
C ASP A 82 -22.53 8.31 23.05
N MET A 83 -22.57 7.18 22.32
CA MET A 83 -22.45 5.84 22.89
C MET A 83 -21.04 5.50 23.41
N GLU A 84 -20.04 6.35 23.16
CA GLU A 84 -18.68 6.25 23.73
C GLU A 84 -18.63 6.57 25.24
N SER A 85 -19.71 7.10 25.82
CA SER A 85 -19.81 7.39 27.27
C SER A 85 -20.21 6.19 28.13
N ASP A 86 -20.72 5.11 27.53
CA ASP A 86 -21.16 3.92 28.26
C ASP A 86 -20.02 2.88 28.29
N ALA A 87 -19.52 2.56 29.49
CA ALA A 87 -18.25 1.87 29.76
C ALA A 87 -18.15 0.40 29.28
N THR A 88 -19.08 -0.06 28.43
CA THR A 88 -19.22 -1.47 28.02
C THR A 88 -18.91 -1.73 26.54
N LEU A 89 -18.67 -0.70 25.73
CA LEU A 89 -18.27 -0.81 24.32
C LEU A 89 -16.78 -0.47 24.14
N GLU A 90 -16.16 -1.04 23.10
CA GLU A 90 -14.69 -1.16 22.99
C GLU A 90 -13.89 0.11 23.34
N PRO A 91 -12.87 0.01 24.22
CA PRO A 91 -12.12 1.16 24.74
C PRO A 91 -11.45 2.03 23.66
N ASN A 92 -11.15 1.45 22.50
CA ASN A 92 -10.38 2.11 21.44
C ASN A 92 -11.12 3.27 20.72
N ALA A 93 -12.46 3.33 20.75
CA ALA A 93 -13.22 4.38 20.05
C ALA A 93 -13.22 5.68 20.85
N ASN A 94 -13.55 5.59 22.14
CA ASN A 94 -13.52 6.70 23.09
C ASN A 94 -12.10 7.28 23.22
N GLU A 95 -11.06 6.44 23.21
CA GLU A 95 -9.67 6.90 23.18
C GLU A 95 -9.37 7.79 21.97
N LYS A 96 -9.82 7.41 20.76
CA LYS A 96 -9.63 8.26 19.56
C LYS A 96 -10.38 9.59 19.66
N ALA A 97 -11.58 9.61 20.23
CA ALA A 97 -12.35 10.84 20.42
C ALA A 97 -11.70 11.78 21.45
N GLN A 98 -11.23 11.24 22.58
CA GLN A 98 -10.49 12.00 23.59
C GLN A 98 -9.18 12.53 23.03
N LEU A 99 -8.46 11.71 22.28
CA LEU A 99 -7.26 12.09 21.55
C LEU A 99 -7.54 13.23 20.57
N VAL A 100 -8.62 13.13 19.80
CA VAL A 100 -9.05 14.20 18.88
C VAL A 100 -9.32 15.50 19.64
N ASN A 101 -10.00 15.44 20.79
CA ASN A 101 -10.27 16.62 21.61
C ASN A 101 -8.98 17.24 22.20
N ALA A 102 -8.05 16.40 22.65
CA ALA A 102 -6.74 16.86 23.12
C ALA A 102 -5.95 17.53 21.98
N ILE A 103 -6.04 16.96 20.77
CA ILE A 103 -5.36 17.48 19.59
C ILE A 103 -5.96 18.81 19.15
N SER A 104 -7.27 18.90 18.99
CA SER A 104 -7.94 20.13 18.54
C SER A 104 -7.70 21.29 19.51
N THR A 105 -7.70 21.04 20.81
CA THR A 105 -7.44 22.07 21.83
C THR A 105 -5.98 22.54 21.86
N ALA A 106 -5.04 21.65 21.56
CA ALA A 106 -3.61 21.99 21.57
C ALA A 106 -3.11 22.60 20.25
N ILE A 107 -3.98 22.73 19.25
CA ILE A 107 -3.63 23.22 17.92
C ILE A 107 -3.95 24.69 17.79
N GLU A 108 -2.90 25.50 17.68
CA GLU A 108 -3.04 26.89 17.27
C GLU A 108 -3.09 27.01 15.72
N PRO A 109 -3.90 27.94 15.19
CA PRO A 109 -3.87 28.29 13.76
C PRO A 109 -2.46 28.75 13.39
N SER A 110 -1.84 28.09 12.40
CA SER A 110 -0.51 28.44 11.91
C SER A 110 -0.57 28.73 10.41
N PRO A 111 0.18 29.72 9.89
CA PRO A 111 0.34 29.88 8.45
C PRO A 111 1.15 28.73 7.82
N TYR A 112 1.85 27.94 8.64
CA TYR A 112 2.61 26.78 8.20
C TYR A 112 1.74 25.52 8.18
N SER A 113 2.12 24.56 7.35
CA SER A 113 1.56 23.22 7.43
C SER A 113 2.22 22.46 8.59
N SER A 114 1.47 21.59 9.24
CA SER A 114 2.06 20.61 10.15
C SER A 114 1.52 19.22 9.90
N VAL A 115 2.37 18.23 10.13
CA VAL A 115 1.98 16.83 10.16
C VAL A 115 2.13 16.36 11.60
N VAL A 116 1.05 15.82 12.17
CA VAL A 116 1.03 15.23 13.51
C VAL A 116 0.79 13.73 13.32
N VAL A 117 1.81 12.93 13.63
CA VAL A 117 1.72 11.47 13.57
C VAL A 117 1.41 10.96 14.97
N ILE A 118 0.24 10.38 15.16
CA ILE A 118 -0.16 9.75 16.42
C ILE A 118 -0.06 8.25 16.27
N VAL A 119 0.65 7.64 17.21
CA VAL A 119 0.86 6.19 17.29
C VAL A 119 0.13 5.69 18.52
N SER A 120 -0.87 4.84 18.32
CA SER A 120 -1.65 4.23 19.40
C SER A 120 -1.37 2.73 19.46
N ALA A 121 -1.07 2.20 20.65
CA ALA A 121 -0.89 0.77 20.86
C ALA A 121 -2.26 0.08 20.91
N GLY A 122 -2.48 -0.92 20.05
CA GLY A 122 -3.66 -1.78 20.14
C GLY A 122 -3.66 -2.61 21.42
N GLU A 123 -4.81 -3.17 21.78
CA GLU A 123 -5.08 -3.82 23.08
C GLU A 123 -4.02 -4.84 23.53
N ASN A 124 -3.42 -5.56 22.58
CA ASN A 124 -2.47 -6.64 22.82
C ASN A 124 -0.99 -6.23 22.69
N ALA A 125 -0.68 -4.97 22.39
CA ALA A 125 0.68 -4.51 22.12
C ALA A 125 1.30 -3.84 23.36
N SER A 126 2.17 -4.56 24.07
CA SER A 126 3.07 -3.97 25.07
C SER A 126 4.41 -3.64 24.41
N VAL A 127 4.52 -2.46 23.79
CA VAL A 127 5.71 -2.06 23.00
C VAL A 127 6.20 -0.68 23.34
N ASP A 128 7.53 -0.55 23.45
CA ASP A 128 8.15 0.75 23.39
C ASP A 128 8.03 1.28 21.95
N MET A 129 7.16 2.27 21.76
CA MET A 129 6.94 2.88 20.45
C MET A 129 8.19 3.53 19.84
N ARG A 130 9.31 3.67 20.59
CA ARG A 130 10.60 4.11 20.03
C ARG A 130 11.12 3.12 18.98
N ASP A 131 10.78 1.85 19.11
CA ASP A 131 11.26 0.77 18.24
C ASP A 131 10.55 0.74 16.88
N LEU A 132 9.50 1.54 16.69
CA LEU A 132 8.74 1.60 15.44
C LEU A 132 9.42 2.45 14.37
N ASP A 133 10.46 3.20 14.73
CA ASP A 133 11.26 4.08 13.86
C ASP A 133 10.39 5.00 12.98
N VAL A 134 9.36 5.59 13.60
CA VAL A 134 8.41 6.47 12.89
C VAL A 134 9.09 7.79 12.54
N ARG A 135 9.26 8.05 11.24
CA ARG A 135 9.96 9.23 10.72
C ARG A 135 9.23 9.82 9.53
N LEU A 136 9.19 11.15 9.43
CA LEU A 136 8.66 11.85 8.26
C LEU A 136 9.81 12.20 7.30
N PHE A 137 9.60 11.98 6.01
CA PHE A 137 10.59 12.26 4.95
C PHE A 137 9.97 13.15 3.87
N ASP A 138 10.78 14.02 3.29
CA ASP A 138 10.41 14.77 2.09
C ASP A 138 10.52 13.91 0.82
N ARG A 139 10.13 14.46 -0.33
CA ARG A 139 10.23 13.78 -1.64
C ARG A 139 11.65 13.39 -2.07
N ASN A 140 12.68 13.93 -1.42
CA ASN A 140 14.09 13.67 -1.70
C ASN A 140 14.71 12.70 -0.68
N ASP A 141 13.88 12.04 0.14
CA ASP A 141 14.33 11.15 1.21
C ASP A 141 15.22 11.87 2.25
N VAL A 142 14.87 13.13 2.54
CA VAL A 142 15.45 13.88 3.66
C VAL A 142 14.51 13.76 4.86
N ALA A 143 15.02 13.20 5.95
CA ALA A 143 14.29 13.09 7.20
C ALA A 143 13.98 14.50 7.77
N MET A 144 12.70 14.74 8.07
CA MET A 144 12.23 15.99 8.63
C MET A 144 12.54 16.04 10.13
N ARG A 145 12.98 17.22 10.59
CA ARG A 145 13.26 17.44 12.02
C ARG A 145 11.94 17.47 12.79
N MET A 146 11.84 16.62 13.81
CA MET A 146 10.76 16.66 14.78
C MET A 146 10.91 17.90 15.66
N THR A 147 9.83 18.65 15.85
CA THR A 147 9.83 19.83 16.72
C THR A 147 9.61 19.38 18.17
N SER A 148 10.69 19.04 18.88
CA SER A 148 10.64 18.51 20.26
C SER A 148 10.07 19.50 21.27
N GLU A 149 10.29 20.80 21.08
CA GLU A 149 9.83 21.87 21.97
C GLU A 149 8.35 22.24 21.77
N ALA A 150 7.74 21.79 20.67
CA ALA A 150 6.37 22.14 20.29
C ALA A 150 5.48 20.90 20.13
N ALA A 151 5.91 19.73 20.62
CA ALA A 151 4.98 18.63 20.81
C ALA A 151 3.88 19.17 21.74
N PRO A 152 2.64 19.32 21.27
CA PRO A 152 1.57 19.79 22.12
C PRO A 152 1.57 18.93 23.38
N PHE A 153 1.32 19.55 24.53
CA PHE A 153 1.04 18.81 25.76
C PHE A 153 -0.32 18.13 25.56
N LEU A 154 -0.33 17.10 24.72
CA LEU A 154 -1.46 16.22 24.53
C LEU A 154 -1.44 15.33 25.76
N GLU A 155 -2.52 15.38 26.53
CA GLU A 155 -2.81 14.37 27.54
C GLU A 155 -3.12 13.05 26.82
N LEU A 156 -2.07 12.43 26.27
CA LEU A 156 -2.12 11.15 25.62
C LEU A 156 -2.22 10.06 26.69
N SER A 157 -2.94 9.00 26.39
CA SER A 157 -2.87 7.82 27.25
C SER A 157 -1.42 7.29 27.28
N PRO A 158 -1.00 6.54 28.32
CA PRO A 158 0.32 5.89 28.35
C PRO A 158 0.62 4.99 27.15
N ARG A 159 -0.43 4.64 26.38
CA ARG A 159 -0.43 3.81 25.18
C ARG A 159 -0.42 4.62 23.89
N GLU A 160 -0.15 5.92 23.96
CA GLU A 160 -0.17 6.81 22.81
C GLU A 160 1.06 7.72 22.78
N ARG A 161 1.57 7.99 21.59
CA ARG A 161 2.62 8.99 21.36
C ARG A 161 2.33 9.80 20.11
N ALA A 162 2.62 11.09 20.17
CA ALA A 162 2.48 11.99 19.04
C ALA A 162 3.83 12.58 18.62
N TYR A 163 4.02 12.69 17.32
CA TYR A 163 5.19 13.30 16.68
C TYR A 163 4.72 14.48 15.82
N ARG A 164 5.13 15.70 16.16
CA ARG A 164 4.78 16.90 15.40
C ARG A 164 5.95 17.34 14.51
N TYR A 165 5.61 17.62 13.26
CA TYR A 165 6.52 18.15 12.24
C TYR A 165 5.94 19.44 11.68
N GLN A 166 6.64 20.56 11.85
CA GLN A 166 6.29 21.83 11.20
C GLN A 166 7.03 21.93 9.87
N ILE A 167 6.28 21.94 8.77
CA ILE A 167 6.84 21.74 7.43
C ILE A 167 6.20 22.70 6.42
N LYS A 168 6.79 22.79 5.23
CA LYS A 168 6.18 23.55 4.14
C LYS A 168 5.00 22.76 3.55
N PRO A 169 4.00 23.43 2.99
CA PRO A 169 2.97 22.75 2.21
C PRO A 169 3.59 21.92 1.10
N GLY A 170 3.17 20.67 0.95
CA GLY A 170 3.82 19.75 0.03
C GLY A 170 3.42 18.29 0.21
N ARG A 171 4.23 17.41 -0.38
CA ARG A 171 4.04 15.95 -0.36
C ARG A 171 5.21 15.33 0.40
N TYR A 172 4.87 14.54 1.40
CA TYR A 172 5.79 13.85 2.28
C TYR A 172 5.46 12.36 2.29
N TYR A 173 6.28 11.57 2.95
CA TYR A 173 5.88 10.22 3.34
C TYR A 173 6.38 9.93 4.75
N ILE A 174 5.61 9.10 5.45
CA ILE A 174 6.01 8.52 6.73
C ILE A 174 6.72 7.20 6.49
N GLY A 175 7.81 6.97 7.20
CA GLY A 175 8.45 5.68 7.37
C GLY A 175 8.06 5.06 8.69
N PHE A 176 7.78 3.76 8.71
CA PHE A 176 7.49 3.01 9.92
C PHE A 176 7.79 1.51 9.75
N LYS A 177 8.03 0.81 10.86
CA LYS A 177 8.14 -0.64 10.90
C LYS A 177 6.75 -1.30 10.89
N SER A 178 6.49 -2.16 9.91
CA SER A 178 5.22 -2.90 9.77
C SER A 178 5.11 -4.09 10.73
N LEU A 179 3.91 -4.69 10.80
CA LEU A 179 3.69 -5.97 11.49
C LEU A 179 4.62 -7.10 11.00
N LEU A 180 5.03 -7.06 9.74
CA LEU A 180 6.01 -7.99 9.17
C LEU A 180 7.45 -7.52 9.39
N GLY A 181 7.70 -6.56 10.27
CA GLY A 181 9.02 -6.04 10.64
C GLY A 181 9.78 -5.32 9.52
N GLU A 182 9.19 -5.18 8.34
CA GLU A 182 9.72 -4.43 7.20
C GLU A 182 9.49 -2.93 7.40
N LYS A 183 10.43 -2.10 6.98
CA LYS A 183 10.25 -0.66 6.92
C LYS A 183 9.41 -0.29 5.70
N LEU A 184 8.21 0.22 5.95
CA LEU A 184 7.29 0.70 4.93
C LEU A 184 7.32 2.22 4.85
N GLY A 185 7.09 2.75 3.66
CA GLY A 185 6.79 4.14 3.37
C GLY A 185 5.31 4.30 2.99
N GLN A 186 4.69 5.39 3.40
CA GLN A 186 3.32 5.77 3.03
C GLN A 186 3.23 7.28 2.80
N SER A 187 2.66 7.71 1.67
CA SER A 187 2.53 9.13 1.33
C SER A 187 1.61 9.87 2.31
N VAL A 188 1.99 11.10 2.67
CA VAL A 188 1.22 11.98 3.56
C VAL A 188 1.20 13.40 2.98
N PRO A 189 0.00 13.99 2.76
CA PRO A 189 -0.11 15.36 2.27
C PRO A 189 0.10 16.38 3.39
N ALA A 190 0.58 17.57 3.04
CA ALA A 190 0.68 18.71 3.96
C ALA A 190 0.06 19.94 3.30
N PHE A 191 -1.12 20.34 3.77
CA PHE A 191 -1.91 21.42 3.17
C PHE A 191 -1.60 22.77 3.79
N VAL A 192 -1.65 23.84 2.99
CA VAL A 192 -1.44 25.22 3.46
C VAL A 192 -2.45 25.56 4.55
N GLY A 193 -1.97 26.07 5.70
CA GLY A 193 -2.81 26.51 6.81
C GLY A 193 -3.63 25.42 7.51
N ARG A 194 -3.30 24.14 7.27
CA ARG A 194 -3.97 22.99 7.87
C ARG A 194 -2.95 22.08 8.53
N GLN A 195 -3.44 21.28 9.47
CA GLN A 195 -2.68 20.21 10.09
C GLN A 195 -3.16 18.86 9.56
N THR A 196 -2.23 18.04 9.10
CA THR A 196 -2.53 16.66 8.72
C THR A 196 -2.31 15.76 9.93
N LEU A 197 -3.37 15.09 10.39
CA LEU A 197 -3.31 14.11 11.45
C LEU A 197 -3.19 12.72 10.83
N VAL A 198 -2.19 11.96 11.24
CA VAL A 198 -1.94 10.58 10.82
C VAL A 198 -2.07 9.68 12.03
N PHE A 199 -3.13 8.88 12.08
CA PHE A 199 -3.36 7.90 13.14
C PHE A 199 -2.79 6.55 12.70
N LEU A 200 -1.73 6.09 13.36
CA LEU A 200 -1.10 4.79 13.17
C LEU A 200 -1.48 3.86 14.32
N THR A 201 -1.97 2.66 14.01
CA THR A 201 -2.29 1.64 15.01
C THR A 201 -1.19 0.60 15.05
N VAL A 202 -0.60 0.39 16.23
CA VAL A 202 0.38 -0.67 16.46
C VAL A 202 -0.38 -1.93 16.83
N ALA A 203 -0.05 -3.04 16.19
CA ALA A 203 -0.59 -4.35 16.55
C ALA A 203 0.55 -5.36 16.74
N ALA A 204 0.24 -6.44 17.46
CA ALA A 204 1.12 -7.58 17.61
C ALA A 204 0.52 -8.75 16.83
N THR A 205 1.36 -9.46 16.08
CA THR A 205 0.97 -10.67 15.37
C THR A 205 2.01 -11.76 15.60
N ARG A 206 1.61 -13.03 15.50
CA ARG A 206 2.51 -14.17 15.62
C ARG A 206 2.84 -14.67 14.22
N LEU A 207 4.12 -14.62 13.86
CA LEU A 207 4.65 -15.03 12.57
C LEU A 207 5.30 -16.39 12.71
N ILE A 208 5.08 -17.27 11.73
CA ILE A 208 5.83 -18.51 11.59
C ILE A 208 7.03 -18.21 10.69
N VAL A 209 8.23 -18.23 11.25
CA VAL A 209 9.48 -17.93 10.54
C VAL A 209 10.30 -19.20 10.40
N ALA A 210 10.77 -19.49 9.19
CA ALA A 210 11.68 -20.60 8.94
C ALA A 210 13.07 -20.30 9.54
N ASP A 211 13.63 -21.30 10.21
CA ASP A 211 14.96 -21.28 10.82
C ASP A 211 15.66 -22.62 10.53
N GLY A 212 16.40 -22.68 9.43
CA GLY A 212 16.89 -23.93 8.87
C GLY A 212 15.72 -24.85 8.48
N GLU A 213 15.72 -26.06 9.03
CA GLU A 213 14.67 -27.07 8.82
C GLU A 213 13.48 -26.94 9.80
N LYS A 214 13.54 -26.00 10.75
CA LYS A 214 12.50 -25.79 11.77
C LYS A 214 11.68 -24.53 11.48
N PHE A 215 10.46 -24.51 11.98
CA PHE A 215 9.61 -23.31 12.00
C PHE A 215 9.45 -22.83 13.44
N ASN A 216 9.76 -21.56 13.68
CA ASN A 216 9.64 -20.92 14.99
C ASN A 216 8.49 -19.89 14.94
N GLU A 217 7.66 -19.88 15.98
CA GLU A 217 6.65 -18.85 16.18
C GLU A 217 7.32 -17.62 16.84
N GLU A 218 7.27 -16.48 16.17
CA GLU A 218 7.84 -15.21 16.63
C GLU A 218 6.72 -14.18 16.77
N THR A 219 6.65 -13.50 17.91
CA THR A 219 5.75 -12.36 18.05
C THR A 219 6.41 -11.14 17.41
N SER A 220 5.81 -10.65 16.33
CA SER A 220 6.23 -9.46 15.61
C SER A 220 5.28 -8.32 15.92
N ILE A 221 5.85 -7.13 16.15
CA ILE A 221 5.10 -5.95 16.54
C ILE A 221 5.49 -4.82 15.61
N GLY A 222 4.47 -4.11 15.12
CA GLY A 222 4.64 -3.01 14.19
C GLY A 222 3.33 -2.32 13.88
N VAL A 223 3.40 -1.34 13.00
CA VAL A 223 2.23 -0.60 12.52
C VAL A 223 1.44 -1.47 11.57
N ASP A 224 0.12 -1.50 11.76
CA ASP A 224 -0.85 -2.03 10.82
C ASP A 224 -1.29 -0.91 9.87
N PRO A 225 -0.77 -0.88 8.63
CA PRO A 225 -1.11 0.18 7.69
C PRO A 225 -2.60 0.19 7.34
N VAL A 226 -3.31 -0.95 7.36
CA VAL A 226 -4.74 -1.03 7.01
C VAL A 226 -5.60 -0.21 7.96
N LYS A 227 -5.20 -0.13 9.23
CA LYS A 227 -5.88 0.66 10.27
C LYS A 227 -5.48 2.13 10.29
N THR A 228 -4.58 2.54 9.40
CA THR A 228 -4.15 3.94 9.32
C THR A 228 -5.31 4.83 8.91
N THR A 229 -5.41 6.01 9.52
CA THR A 229 -6.37 7.05 9.12
C THR A 229 -5.61 8.35 8.94
N VAL A 230 -5.77 9.01 7.80
CA VAL A 230 -5.17 10.32 7.53
C VAL A 230 -6.29 11.31 7.27
N ILE A 231 -6.35 12.39 8.06
CA ILE A 231 -7.30 13.50 7.88
C ILE A 231 -6.55 14.81 7.95
N THR A 232 -7.18 15.90 7.50
CA THR A 232 -6.65 17.24 7.80
C THR A 232 -7.66 18.11 8.50
N ILE A 233 -7.17 19.03 9.32
CA ILE A 233 -7.98 19.93 10.14
C ILE A 233 -7.42 21.34 10.07
N ARG A 234 -8.30 22.33 10.17
CA ARG A 234 -7.92 23.70 10.49
C ARG A 234 -7.88 23.86 12.01
N GLY A 235 -7.08 24.80 12.50
CA GLY A 235 -6.97 25.04 13.95
C GLY A 235 -8.17 25.75 14.59
N ASP A 236 -9.16 26.15 13.79
CA ASP A 236 -10.37 26.85 14.22
C ASP A 236 -11.63 25.97 14.17
N GLU A 237 -11.48 24.65 14.00
CA GLU A 237 -12.62 23.75 13.89
C GLU A 237 -13.11 23.25 15.25
N ASP A 238 -14.44 23.16 15.39
CA ASP A 238 -15.07 22.52 16.55
C ASP A 238 -14.71 21.03 16.65
N ASN A 239 -14.50 20.56 17.88
CA ASN A 239 -14.17 19.18 18.23
C ASN A 239 -15.13 18.17 17.60
N TYR A 240 -16.42 18.52 17.55
CA TYR A 240 -17.43 17.71 16.90
C TYR A 240 -17.13 17.47 15.41
N ARG A 241 -16.78 18.51 14.66
CA ARG A 241 -16.45 18.42 13.23
C ARG A 241 -15.22 17.57 12.99
N VAL A 242 -14.22 17.65 13.88
CA VAL A 242 -13.02 16.81 13.78
C VAL A 242 -13.37 15.34 14.02
N ARG A 243 -14.15 15.02 15.06
CA ARG A 243 -14.60 13.64 15.32
C ARG A 243 -15.38 13.07 14.15
N GLU A 244 -16.33 13.83 13.63
CA GLU A 244 -17.14 13.43 12.48
C GLU A 244 -16.28 13.19 11.23
N ARG A 245 -15.24 14.00 11.02
CA ARG A 245 -14.29 13.80 9.93
C ARG A 245 -13.48 12.52 10.07
N VAL A 246 -13.00 12.19 11.27
CA VAL A 246 -12.29 10.92 11.52
C VAL A 246 -13.21 9.75 11.19
N ARG A 247 -14.48 9.81 11.62
CA ARG A 247 -15.49 8.78 11.37
C ARG A 247 -15.75 8.62 9.86
N LEU A 248 -16.09 9.71 9.17
CA LEU A 248 -16.37 9.69 7.73
C LEU A 248 -15.14 9.26 6.92
N ALA A 249 -13.93 9.70 7.29
CA ALA A 249 -12.71 9.25 6.64
C ALA A 249 -12.52 7.73 6.82
N GLY A 250 -12.69 7.20 8.04
CA GLY A 250 -12.61 5.76 8.31
C GLY A 250 -13.62 4.96 7.49
N MET A 251 -14.85 5.45 7.35
CA MET A 251 -15.89 4.84 6.53
C MET A 251 -15.54 4.84 5.04
N LEU A 252 -15.13 5.98 4.48
CA LEU A 252 -14.78 6.08 3.05
C LEU A 252 -13.52 5.27 2.73
N LEU A 253 -12.55 5.22 3.63
CA LEU A 253 -11.36 4.37 3.51
C LEU A 253 -11.74 2.88 3.54
N TYR A 254 -12.69 2.50 4.41
CA TYR A 254 -13.24 1.14 4.42
C TYR A 254 -13.94 0.81 3.10
N ASP A 255 -14.70 1.75 2.53
CA ASP A 255 -15.34 1.59 1.23
C ASP A 255 -14.34 1.37 0.10
N LEU A 256 -13.25 2.14 0.09
CA LEU A 256 -12.18 1.96 -0.88
C LEU A 256 -11.49 0.60 -0.73
N ALA A 257 -11.30 0.15 0.52
CA ALA A 257 -10.61 -1.11 0.79
C ALA A 257 -11.42 -2.34 0.35
N ASN A 258 -12.73 -2.31 0.61
CA ASN A 258 -13.65 -3.42 0.39
C ASN A 258 -14.47 -3.29 -0.90
N ARG A 259 -14.27 -2.20 -1.66
CA ARG A 259 -15.05 -1.85 -2.85
C ARG A 259 -16.56 -1.76 -2.57
N THR A 260 -16.92 -1.17 -1.43
CA THR A 260 -18.32 -0.85 -1.07
C THR A 260 -18.64 0.62 -1.37
N ASN A 261 -19.87 1.05 -1.10
CA ASN A 261 -20.31 2.42 -1.32
C ASN A 261 -21.24 2.85 -0.17
N SER A 262 -20.77 3.80 0.65
CA SER A 262 -21.54 4.41 1.74
C SER A 262 -21.89 5.88 1.47
N LEU A 263 -21.90 6.32 0.21
CA LEU A 263 -22.27 7.69 -0.19
C LEU A 263 -23.80 7.93 -0.13
N SER A 264 -24.35 8.03 1.08
CA SER A 264 -25.75 8.44 1.30
C SER A 264 -25.97 9.92 1.01
N ASN A 265 -27.23 10.37 0.91
CA ASN A 265 -27.56 11.77 0.62
C ASN A 265 -26.94 12.73 1.64
N ASP A 266 -26.95 12.35 2.91
CA ASP A 266 -26.33 13.15 3.96
C ASP A 266 -24.81 13.20 3.86
N VAL A 267 -24.14 12.07 3.60
CA VAL A 267 -22.68 12.04 3.39
C VAL A 267 -22.32 12.93 2.21
N VAL A 268 -23.07 12.83 1.12
CA VAL A 268 -22.91 13.67 -0.07
C VAL A 268 -23.13 15.15 0.26
N SER A 269 -24.12 15.49 1.09
CA SER A 269 -24.37 16.86 1.52
C SER A 269 -23.19 17.44 2.32
N VAL A 270 -22.56 16.64 3.19
CA VAL A 270 -21.34 16.99 3.91
C VAL A 270 -20.19 17.21 2.92
N LEU A 271 -20.02 16.35 1.91
CA LEU A 271 -18.95 16.49 0.91
C LEU A 271 -19.15 17.69 -0.04
N ASP A 272 -20.40 18.09 -0.26
CA ASP A 272 -20.77 19.27 -1.06
C ASP A 272 -20.53 20.60 -0.33
N ASP A 273 -20.46 20.60 1.01
CA ASP A 273 -20.06 21.79 1.77
C ASP A 273 -18.62 22.21 1.42
N SER A 274 -18.46 23.45 0.98
CA SER A 274 -17.17 24.06 0.67
C SER A 274 -16.21 24.15 1.85
N LEU A 275 -16.73 24.11 3.08
CA LEU A 275 -15.94 24.10 4.32
C LEU A 275 -15.42 22.71 4.67
N THR A 276 -15.92 21.67 4.01
CA THR A 276 -15.48 20.31 4.24
C THR A 276 -14.03 20.12 3.82
N ASP A 277 -13.34 19.32 4.62
CA ASP A 277 -11.93 19.03 4.44
C ASP A 277 -11.61 18.54 3.03
N PRO A 278 -10.61 19.14 2.36
CA PRO A 278 -10.27 18.75 0.99
C PRO A 278 -9.84 17.29 0.89
N LEU A 279 -9.22 16.72 1.93
CA LEU A 279 -8.83 15.31 1.91
C LEU A 279 -10.05 14.38 2.07
N LEU A 280 -11.02 14.74 2.91
CA LEU A 280 -12.28 14.01 3.00
C LEU A 280 -13.10 14.08 1.69
N ARG A 281 -13.17 15.26 1.06
CA ARG A 281 -13.81 15.44 -0.27
C ARG A 281 -13.12 14.59 -1.33
N LEU A 282 -11.79 14.54 -1.29
CA LEU A 282 -11.03 13.62 -2.14
C LEU A 282 -11.42 12.16 -1.88
N TYR A 283 -11.46 11.67 -0.63
CA TYR A 283 -11.92 10.29 -0.36
C TYR A 283 -13.31 10.01 -0.92
N GLY A 284 -14.26 10.93 -0.74
CA GLY A 284 -15.61 10.81 -1.29
C GLY A 284 -15.59 10.70 -2.82
N SER A 285 -14.78 11.53 -3.48
CA SER A 285 -14.60 11.49 -4.95
C SER A 285 -14.02 10.16 -5.43
N LEU A 286 -13.08 9.57 -4.67
CA LEU A 286 -12.47 8.28 -4.99
C LEU A 286 -13.45 7.12 -4.81
N VAL A 287 -14.28 7.15 -3.77
CA VAL A 287 -15.35 6.16 -3.57
C VAL A 287 -16.37 6.24 -4.70
N ALA A 288 -16.76 7.45 -5.11
CA ALA A 288 -17.69 7.66 -6.21
C ALA A 288 -17.12 7.13 -7.54
N LEU A 289 -15.87 7.49 -7.89
CA LEU A 289 -15.17 6.98 -9.08
C LEU A 289 -15.02 5.45 -9.07
N SER A 290 -14.64 4.87 -7.93
CA SER A 290 -14.55 3.41 -7.76
C SER A 290 -15.92 2.74 -7.94
N SER A 291 -17.00 3.40 -7.52
CA SER A 291 -18.37 2.89 -7.68
C SER A 291 -18.85 3.01 -9.14
N PHE A 292 -18.44 4.06 -9.85
CA PHE A 292 -18.68 4.19 -11.30
C PHE A 292 -18.02 3.07 -12.10
N GLU A 293 -16.78 2.73 -11.78
CA GLU A 293 -16.06 1.66 -12.46
C GLU A 293 -16.71 0.29 -12.26
N ARG A 294 -17.39 0.07 -11.13
CA ARG A 294 -18.17 -1.14 -10.85
C ARG A 294 -19.55 -1.14 -11.50
N GLY A 295 -20.03 0.02 -11.96
CA GLY A 295 -21.39 0.20 -12.46
C GLY A 295 -22.45 0.37 -11.37
N ASP A 296 -22.06 0.66 -10.13
CA ASP A 296 -22.98 0.86 -9.00
C ASP A 296 -23.70 2.22 -9.07
N ILE A 297 -23.09 3.22 -9.73
CA ILE A 297 -23.64 4.56 -9.92
C ILE A 297 -23.67 4.87 -11.43
N SER A 298 -24.75 5.49 -11.93
CA SER A 298 -24.90 5.92 -13.33
C SER A 298 -24.42 7.36 -13.54
N LEU A 299 -23.55 7.59 -14.54
CA LEU A 299 -22.96 8.92 -14.82
C LEU A 299 -23.98 9.90 -15.42
N SER A 300 -24.97 9.36 -16.15
CA SER A 300 -25.95 10.12 -16.92
C SER A 300 -27.27 10.36 -16.18
N GLY A 301 -27.51 9.64 -15.10
CA GLY A 301 -28.80 9.65 -14.42
C GLY A 301 -28.89 10.71 -13.32
N ASN A 302 -30.01 11.42 -13.31
CA ASN A 302 -30.67 11.89 -12.07
C ASN A 302 -31.23 10.69 -11.27
N ASP A 303 -30.64 9.49 -11.43
CA ASP A 303 -31.23 8.24 -10.98
C ASP A 303 -31.33 8.26 -9.46
N ALA A 304 -32.59 8.20 -9.04
CA ALA A 304 -33.05 8.29 -7.68
C ALA A 304 -32.43 7.18 -6.83
N LEU A 305 -31.34 7.49 -6.14
CA LEU A 305 -31.06 6.91 -4.84
C LEU A 305 -32.16 7.39 -3.86
N GLY A 306 -33.35 6.80 -3.98
CA GLY A 306 -34.54 7.12 -3.19
C GLY A 306 -35.28 8.38 -3.64
N GLU A 307 -36.61 8.31 -3.72
CA GLU A 307 -37.55 9.36 -4.16
C GLU A 307 -37.56 10.66 -3.33
N VAL A 308 -36.63 10.89 -2.41
CA VAL A 308 -36.67 12.04 -1.50
C VAL A 308 -35.70 13.13 -1.98
N ALA A 309 -36.22 13.97 -2.87
CA ALA A 309 -35.83 15.38 -3.06
C ALA A 309 -34.32 15.69 -3.30
N ALA A 310 -33.81 15.36 -4.49
CA ALA A 310 -32.60 15.98 -5.01
C ALA A 310 -32.86 17.47 -5.35
N THR A 311 -32.67 18.36 -4.38
CA THR A 311 -32.76 19.83 -4.57
C THR A 311 -31.59 20.41 -5.35
N SER A 312 -30.54 19.64 -5.61
CA SER A 312 -29.41 20.02 -6.46
C SER A 312 -29.31 19.09 -7.66
N GLY A 313 -29.89 19.49 -8.80
CA GLY A 313 -29.81 18.80 -10.10
C GLY A 313 -28.39 18.80 -10.73
N GLN A 314 -27.37 18.73 -9.89
CA GLN A 314 -25.97 18.70 -10.27
C GLN A 314 -25.54 17.27 -10.56
N SER A 315 -24.96 17.03 -11.73
CA SER A 315 -24.46 15.72 -12.12
C SER A 315 -23.32 15.26 -11.21
N TRP A 316 -23.20 13.94 -11.03
CA TRP A 316 -22.10 13.34 -10.27
C TRP A 316 -20.72 13.75 -10.79
N ILE A 317 -20.56 13.90 -12.11
CA ILE A 317 -19.32 14.37 -12.73
C ILE A 317 -18.91 15.75 -12.17
N GLN A 318 -19.86 16.70 -12.11
CA GLN A 318 -19.61 18.03 -11.58
C GLN A 318 -19.33 18.01 -10.07
N ARG A 319 -19.99 17.11 -9.31
CA ARG A 319 -19.72 16.96 -7.88
C ARG A 319 -18.31 16.42 -7.65
N ILE A 320 -17.95 15.34 -8.32
CA ILE A 320 -16.61 14.72 -8.26
C ILE A 320 -15.53 15.73 -8.62
N ASP A 321 -15.67 16.45 -9.75
CA ASP A 321 -14.73 17.50 -10.15
C ASP A 321 -14.53 18.55 -9.04
N ARG A 322 -15.64 19.06 -8.50
CA ARG A 322 -15.60 20.03 -7.39
C ARG A 322 -14.95 19.44 -6.13
N TRP A 323 -15.17 18.16 -5.83
CA TRP A 323 -14.63 17.48 -4.66
C TRP A 323 -13.12 17.22 -4.78
N ILE A 324 -12.63 16.84 -5.97
CA ILE A 324 -11.20 16.67 -6.24
C ILE A 324 -10.47 18.01 -6.11
N GLY A 325 -11.08 19.09 -6.61
CA GLY A 325 -10.47 20.42 -6.63
C GLY A 325 -9.33 20.53 -7.64
N ASN A 326 -8.46 21.53 -7.49
CA ASN A 326 -7.35 21.75 -8.42
C ASN A 326 -6.17 20.80 -8.11
N PRO A 327 -5.82 19.82 -8.97
CA PRO A 327 -4.71 18.89 -8.74
C PRO A 327 -3.33 19.57 -8.65
N GLY A 328 -3.21 20.82 -9.11
CA GLY A 328 -2.01 21.65 -8.98
C GLY A 328 -1.88 22.40 -7.65
N GLN A 329 -2.90 22.34 -6.77
CA GLN A 329 -2.86 23.02 -5.48
C GLN A 329 -1.70 22.49 -4.61
N PRO A 330 -0.87 23.36 -4.03
CA PRO A 330 0.19 22.95 -3.11
C PRO A 330 -0.36 22.14 -1.94
N GLY A 331 0.23 20.96 -1.70
CA GLY A 331 -0.15 20.06 -0.61
C GLY A 331 -1.19 19.00 -0.97
N LEU A 332 -1.92 19.16 -2.09
CA LEU A 332 -2.87 18.15 -2.53
C LEU A 332 -2.11 16.88 -2.98
N PRO A 333 -2.54 15.69 -2.54
CA PRO A 333 -1.84 14.45 -2.84
C PRO A 333 -1.95 14.12 -4.34
N THR A 334 -1.04 13.26 -4.83
CA THR A 334 -1.04 12.82 -6.25
C THR A 334 -2.30 12.03 -6.62
N ASP A 335 -3.02 11.53 -5.63
CA ASP A 335 -4.35 10.94 -5.71
C ASP A 335 -5.35 11.83 -6.45
N ALA A 336 -5.33 13.16 -6.22
CA ALA A 336 -6.22 14.09 -6.90
C ALA A 336 -5.96 14.14 -8.41
N LEU A 337 -4.68 14.12 -8.82
CA LEU A 337 -4.32 14.09 -10.23
C LEU A 337 -4.74 12.78 -10.90
N ALA A 338 -4.51 11.65 -10.24
CA ALA A 338 -4.95 10.34 -10.73
C ALA A 338 -6.49 10.26 -10.83
N ALA A 339 -7.21 10.85 -9.87
CA ALA A 339 -8.67 10.95 -9.90
C ALA A 339 -9.17 11.82 -11.06
N CYS A 340 -8.52 12.96 -11.35
CA CYS A 340 -8.82 13.78 -12.53
C CYS A 340 -8.64 12.99 -13.84
N TRP A 341 -7.58 12.19 -13.95
CA TRP A 341 -7.37 11.33 -15.12
C TRP A 341 -8.44 10.25 -15.24
N GLU A 342 -8.87 9.64 -14.13
CA GLU A 342 -9.99 8.68 -14.16
C GLU A 342 -11.28 9.36 -14.61
N LEU A 343 -11.62 10.49 -14.00
CA LEU A 343 -12.84 11.21 -14.33
C LEU A 343 -12.84 11.64 -15.80
N ALA A 344 -11.69 12.04 -16.34
CA ALA A 344 -11.55 12.41 -17.75
C ALA A 344 -11.72 11.21 -18.69
N ARG A 345 -11.35 10.00 -18.25
CA ARG A 345 -11.53 8.75 -19.00
C ARG A 345 -12.98 8.29 -18.97
N LEU A 346 -13.62 8.30 -17.80
CA LEU A 346 -15.04 7.95 -17.63
C LEU A 346 -15.97 8.98 -18.30
N ALA A 347 -15.57 10.25 -18.31
CA ALA A 347 -16.31 11.35 -18.91
C ALA A 347 -15.39 12.26 -19.75
N PRO A 348 -15.15 11.93 -21.04
CA PRO A 348 -14.25 12.68 -21.92
C PRO A 348 -14.57 14.17 -22.10
N GLY A 349 -15.79 14.60 -21.77
CA GLY A 349 -16.22 16.01 -21.79
C GLY A 349 -16.26 16.70 -20.42
N ALA A 350 -15.86 16.04 -19.33
CA ALA A 350 -15.91 16.60 -17.97
C ALA A 350 -15.01 17.83 -17.81
N PHE A 351 -13.94 17.91 -18.59
CA PHE A 351 -12.92 18.95 -18.47
C PHE A 351 -12.64 19.60 -19.83
N GLY A 352 -12.59 20.93 -19.87
CA GLY A 352 -12.06 21.65 -21.02
C GLY A 352 -10.56 21.41 -21.22
N GLU A 353 -10.06 21.62 -22.44
CA GLU A 353 -8.63 21.46 -22.75
C GLU A 353 -7.74 22.36 -21.88
N GLU A 354 -8.17 23.60 -21.60
CA GLU A 354 -7.45 24.54 -20.75
C GLU A 354 -7.25 23.99 -19.33
N ALA A 355 -8.30 23.38 -18.75
CA ALA A 355 -8.21 22.77 -17.42
C ALA A 355 -7.22 21.60 -17.42
N ARG A 356 -7.23 20.77 -18.46
CA ARG A 356 -6.28 19.65 -18.63
C ARG A 356 -4.84 20.15 -18.78
N MET A 357 -4.62 21.26 -19.49
CA MET A 357 -3.29 21.86 -19.64
C MET A 357 -2.76 22.48 -18.35
N ALA A 358 -3.64 22.90 -17.44
CA ALA A 358 -3.26 23.44 -16.13
C ALA A 358 -2.81 22.34 -15.14
N TRP A 359 -3.14 21.07 -15.38
CA TRP A 359 -2.77 19.98 -14.50
C TRP A 359 -1.28 19.68 -14.55
N PRO A 360 -0.69 19.21 -13.44
CA PRO A 360 0.65 18.64 -13.50
C PRO A 360 0.70 17.50 -14.53
N SER A 361 1.69 17.55 -15.43
CA SER A 361 1.81 16.56 -16.50
C SER A 361 2.22 15.17 -16.02
N ARG A 362 2.71 15.06 -14.78
CA ARG A 362 3.24 13.80 -14.22
C ARG A 362 3.15 13.69 -12.71
N ILE A 363 3.06 12.45 -12.24
CA ILE A 363 3.19 12.02 -10.85
C ILE A 363 4.68 11.82 -10.53
N GLU A 364 5.19 12.57 -9.55
CA GLU A 364 6.59 12.47 -9.09
C GLU A 364 6.75 11.66 -7.80
N THR A 365 5.68 11.59 -7.00
CA THR A 365 5.58 10.85 -5.74
C THR A 365 4.41 9.88 -5.83
N PRO A 366 4.51 8.66 -5.28
CA PRO A 366 3.41 7.70 -5.33
C PRO A 366 2.14 8.30 -4.71
N PRO A 367 0.94 7.97 -5.25
CA PRO A 367 -0.31 8.23 -4.56
C PRO A 367 -0.34 7.60 -3.17
N MET A 368 -1.25 8.07 -2.35
CA MET A 368 -1.46 7.59 -1.00
C MET A 368 -2.32 6.33 -0.98
N LEU A 369 -3.22 6.17 -1.94
CA LEU A 369 -4.19 5.08 -2.01
C LEU A 369 -3.87 4.10 -3.16
N GLU A 370 -4.22 2.84 -2.96
CA GLU A 370 -3.94 1.77 -3.92
C GLU A 370 -4.76 1.94 -5.21
N CYS A 371 -6.03 2.34 -5.09
CA CYS A 371 -6.91 2.55 -6.25
C CYS A 371 -6.41 3.66 -7.18
N THR A 372 -5.90 4.76 -6.62
CA THR A 372 -5.35 5.89 -7.38
C THR A 372 -4.02 5.53 -8.02
N TRP A 373 -3.22 4.67 -7.39
CA TRP A 373 -2.02 4.12 -8.01
C TRP A 373 -2.34 3.27 -9.24
N ARG A 374 -3.40 2.46 -9.18
CA ARG A 374 -3.87 1.71 -10.34
C ARG A 374 -4.28 2.63 -11.49
N TRP A 375 -5.05 3.68 -11.22
CA TRP A 375 -5.43 4.65 -12.26
C TRP A 375 -4.23 5.41 -12.83
N ALA A 376 -3.22 5.70 -12.01
CA ALA A 376 -1.96 6.28 -12.48
C ALA A 376 -1.18 5.31 -13.40
N ILE A 377 -1.20 4.00 -13.09
CA ILE A 377 -0.62 2.96 -13.95
C ILE A 377 -1.37 2.90 -15.30
N GLU A 378 -2.70 2.89 -15.27
CA GLU A 378 -3.55 2.92 -16.47
C GLU A 378 -3.22 4.12 -17.37
N GLU A 379 -3.19 5.32 -16.79
CA GLU A 379 -2.81 6.54 -17.51
C GLU A 379 -1.40 6.43 -18.09
N SER A 380 -0.46 5.81 -17.37
CA SER A 380 0.91 5.65 -17.85
C SER A 380 1.03 4.79 -19.10
N VAL A 381 0.06 3.91 -19.38
CA VAL A 381 0.05 3.09 -20.60
C VAL A 381 -0.24 3.95 -21.83
N GLY A 382 -1.20 4.87 -21.74
CA GLY A 382 -1.50 5.83 -22.80
C GLY A 382 -0.46 6.95 -22.89
N ARG A 383 0.08 7.36 -21.74
CA ARG A 383 1.04 8.47 -21.61
C ARG A 383 2.24 8.04 -20.73
N PRO A 384 3.28 7.43 -21.32
CA PRO A 384 4.44 6.88 -20.60
C PRO A 384 5.13 7.82 -19.60
N GLU A 385 5.06 9.12 -19.82
CA GLU A 385 5.63 10.18 -18.98
C GLU A 385 4.74 10.59 -17.80
N ALA A 386 3.48 10.12 -17.74
CA ALA A 386 2.53 10.44 -16.68
C ALA A 386 3.03 10.01 -15.29
N VAL A 387 3.87 8.98 -15.23
CA VAL A 387 4.48 8.49 -13.98
C VAL A 387 6.00 8.58 -14.09
N ARG A 388 6.60 9.48 -13.31
CA ARG A 388 8.05 9.68 -13.32
C ARG A 388 8.74 8.52 -12.60
N GLY A 389 9.78 7.95 -13.21
CA GLY A 389 10.61 6.89 -12.61
C GLY A 389 11.55 7.38 -11.49
N THR A 390 11.03 8.10 -10.49
CA THR A 390 11.79 8.45 -9.27
C THR A 390 12.11 7.19 -8.45
N ALA A 391 13.08 7.26 -7.54
CA ALA A 391 13.47 6.09 -6.74
C ALA A 391 12.31 5.56 -5.88
N ILE A 392 11.51 6.46 -5.32
CA ILE A 392 10.31 6.16 -4.54
C ILE A 392 9.21 5.53 -5.41
N VAL A 393 8.95 6.04 -6.61
CA VAL A 393 7.98 5.44 -7.55
C VAL A 393 8.44 4.05 -8.00
N ALA A 394 9.74 3.88 -8.26
CA ALA A 394 10.31 2.57 -8.57
C ALA A 394 10.28 1.61 -7.37
N ALA A 395 10.35 2.12 -6.13
CA ALA A 395 10.16 1.32 -4.93
C ALA A 395 8.72 0.83 -4.83
N THR A 396 7.75 1.75 -4.95
CA THR A 396 6.32 1.42 -4.94
C THR A 396 5.96 0.37 -5.98
N ALA A 397 6.39 0.54 -7.22
CA ALA A 397 6.15 -0.44 -8.28
C ALA A 397 6.73 -1.84 -7.98
N ARG A 398 7.73 -1.96 -7.11
CA ARG A 398 8.37 -3.24 -6.76
C ARG A 398 7.83 -3.89 -5.50
N SER A 399 7.22 -3.13 -4.60
CA SER A 399 6.92 -3.57 -3.24
C SER A 399 5.56 -3.14 -2.72
N SER A 400 4.67 -2.64 -3.58
CA SER A 400 3.26 -2.44 -3.22
C SER A 400 2.55 -3.77 -3.06
N GLY A 401 1.93 -4.02 -1.91
CA GLY A 401 1.04 -5.17 -1.74
C GLY A 401 0.42 -5.28 -0.35
N GLY A 402 -0.86 -5.64 -0.32
CA GLY A 402 -1.54 -6.17 0.87
C GLY A 402 -1.96 -5.17 1.94
N THR A 403 -1.98 -3.86 1.64
CA THR A 403 -2.26 -2.80 2.61
C THR A 403 -3.48 -1.93 2.25
N SER A 404 -4.36 -2.43 1.37
CA SER A 404 -5.59 -1.74 0.95
C SER A 404 -6.36 -1.17 2.16
N PRO A 405 -6.80 0.11 2.11
CA PRO A 405 -6.88 0.99 0.93
C PRO A 405 -5.57 1.75 0.64
N TRP A 406 -4.58 1.64 1.51
CA TRP A 406 -3.35 2.42 1.46
C TRP A 406 -2.31 1.82 0.53
N LEU A 407 -1.61 2.70 -0.18
CA LEU A 407 -0.41 2.34 -0.93
C LEU A 407 0.81 2.46 -0.03
N CYS A 408 1.29 1.32 0.46
CA CYS A 408 2.56 1.22 1.18
C CYS A 408 3.64 0.60 0.28
N TRP A 409 4.91 0.95 0.52
CA TRP A 409 6.04 0.35 -0.18
C TRP A 409 7.21 0.10 0.77
N ARG A 410 7.99 -0.95 0.54
CA ARG A 410 9.24 -1.19 1.27
C ARG A 410 10.24 -0.07 1.00
N GLN A 411 10.76 0.56 2.06
CA GLN A 411 11.76 1.62 1.94
C GLN A 411 13.07 1.11 1.37
N SER A 412 13.48 -0.12 1.70
CA SER A 412 14.64 -0.78 1.10
C SER A 412 14.52 -0.96 -0.42
N ALA A 413 13.32 -0.93 -0.99
CA ALA A 413 13.14 -0.94 -2.44
C ALA A 413 13.54 0.38 -3.11
N THR A 414 13.69 1.49 -2.37
CA THR A 414 14.25 2.74 -2.93
C THR A 414 15.75 2.61 -3.24
N LYS A 415 16.44 1.64 -2.61
CA LYS A 415 17.90 1.48 -2.68
C LYS A 415 18.45 1.16 -4.07
N ALA A 416 17.61 0.68 -4.98
CA ALA A 416 18.07 0.13 -6.24
C ALA A 416 17.75 1.02 -7.44
N ARG A 417 18.80 1.33 -8.22
CA ARG A 417 18.72 2.21 -9.38
C ARG A 417 17.95 1.56 -10.51
N SER A 418 16.99 2.29 -11.06
CA SER A 418 16.52 2.02 -12.42
C SER A 418 17.60 2.48 -13.40
N ILE A 419 18.27 1.55 -14.08
CA ILE A 419 19.16 1.89 -15.20
C ILE A 419 18.27 2.46 -16.31
N PRO A 420 18.51 3.68 -16.80
CA PRO A 420 17.82 4.21 -17.97
C PRO A 420 18.26 3.40 -19.19
N GLY A 421 17.43 2.44 -19.60
CA GLY A 421 17.60 1.72 -20.85
C GLY A 421 16.92 2.51 -21.97
N ASN A 422 17.67 2.88 -23.01
CA ASN A 422 17.12 3.42 -24.24
C ASN A 422 16.55 2.25 -25.06
N MET A 423 15.37 1.76 -24.69
CA MET A 423 14.69 0.69 -25.42
C MET A 423 13.64 1.30 -26.35
N LYS A 424 13.63 0.86 -27.62
CA LYS A 424 12.70 1.29 -28.67
C LYS A 424 11.65 0.23 -29.04
N SER A 425 11.71 -0.98 -28.46
CA SER A 425 10.75 -2.06 -28.72
C SER A 425 9.31 -1.72 -28.32
N ASP A 426 8.36 -1.93 -29.22
CA ASP A 426 6.93 -1.81 -28.92
C ASP A 426 6.55 -2.75 -27.77
N LEU A 427 5.78 -2.22 -26.81
CA LEU A 427 5.38 -2.97 -25.62
C LEU A 427 4.40 -4.10 -25.98
N SER A 428 3.53 -3.90 -26.98
CA SER A 428 2.58 -4.90 -27.46
C SER A 428 3.29 -6.14 -28.00
N LEU A 429 4.34 -5.93 -28.79
CA LEU A 429 5.21 -6.99 -29.31
C LEU A 429 5.92 -7.73 -28.18
N LEU A 430 6.46 -7.01 -27.18
CA LEU A 430 7.12 -7.66 -26.04
C LEU A 430 6.17 -8.55 -25.22
N VAL A 431 4.93 -8.11 -24.97
CA VAL A 431 3.93 -8.93 -24.28
C VAL A 431 3.65 -10.20 -25.07
N SER A 432 3.46 -10.08 -26.39
CA SER A 432 3.19 -11.19 -27.29
C SER A 432 4.36 -12.18 -27.36
N GLU A 433 5.59 -11.67 -27.49
CA GLU A 433 6.81 -12.49 -27.51
C GLU A 433 7.00 -13.26 -26.20
N VAL A 434 6.79 -12.59 -25.06
CA VAL A 434 6.87 -13.24 -23.73
C VAL A 434 5.79 -14.31 -23.60
N ALA A 435 4.55 -14.03 -23.98
CA ALA A 435 3.46 -15.01 -23.94
C ALA A 435 3.76 -16.23 -24.84
N GLN A 436 4.20 -15.98 -26.08
CA GLN A 436 4.56 -17.04 -27.03
C GLN A 436 5.71 -17.90 -26.52
N LYS A 437 6.83 -17.30 -26.07
CA LYS A 437 7.96 -18.07 -25.52
C LYS A 437 7.58 -18.84 -24.28
N THR A 438 6.72 -18.28 -23.44
CA THR A 438 6.17 -18.98 -22.27
C THR A 438 5.32 -20.18 -22.69
N SER A 439 4.47 -20.04 -23.72
CA SER A 439 3.67 -21.16 -24.25
C SER A 439 4.55 -22.29 -24.78
N VAL A 440 5.66 -21.98 -25.49
CA VAL A 440 6.62 -22.99 -25.96
C VAL A 440 7.25 -23.76 -24.79
N LEU A 441 7.55 -23.10 -23.67
CA LEU A 441 8.07 -23.76 -22.47
C LEU A 441 7.03 -24.67 -21.79
N ILE A 442 5.73 -24.42 -21.97
CA ILE A 442 4.63 -25.16 -21.35
C ILE A 442 4.12 -26.30 -22.25
N GLU A 443 3.95 -26.05 -23.55
CA GLU A 443 3.34 -26.98 -24.51
C GLU A 443 4.26 -28.15 -24.92
N ALA A 444 5.57 -28.07 -24.63
CA ALA A 444 6.55 -29.08 -25.02
C ALA A 444 6.35 -30.48 -24.37
N ASP A 445 5.37 -30.68 -23.47
CA ASP A 445 5.09 -31.99 -22.87
C ASP A 445 3.58 -32.26 -22.70
N GLN A 446 2.90 -32.60 -23.79
CA GLN A 446 1.47 -32.99 -23.75
C GLN A 446 1.23 -34.36 -23.09
N THR A 447 2.29 -35.16 -22.86
CA THR A 447 2.15 -36.54 -22.36
C THR A 447 2.40 -36.69 -20.87
N LYS A 448 3.05 -35.72 -20.22
CA LYS A 448 3.22 -35.65 -18.76
C LYS A 448 3.17 -34.19 -18.29
N PRO A 449 2.56 -33.89 -17.12
CA PRO A 449 2.56 -32.55 -16.54
C PRO A 449 3.96 -32.16 -15.99
N ARG A 450 4.97 -32.09 -16.86
CA ARG A 450 6.33 -31.58 -16.62
C ARG A 450 6.48 -30.11 -17.00
N VAL A 451 5.35 -29.39 -17.05
CA VAL A 451 5.20 -27.96 -17.35
C VAL A 451 6.14 -27.04 -16.54
N VAL A 452 6.76 -27.56 -15.48
CA VAL A 452 7.40 -26.73 -14.45
C VAL A 452 8.93 -26.58 -14.62
N ARG A 453 9.67 -27.51 -15.25
CA ARG A 453 11.15 -27.47 -15.20
C ARG A 453 11.80 -26.25 -15.87
N GLY A 454 11.27 -25.84 -17.03
CA GLY A 454 11.82 -24.68 -17.76
C GLY A 454 11.60 -23.38 -16.98
N LEU A 455 10.40 -23.20 -16.43
CA LEU A 455 10.03 -22.03 -15.64
C LEU A 455 10.66 -22.03 -14.24
N GLU A 456 10.79 -23.20 -13.58
CA GLU A 456 11.43 -23.38 -12.27
C GLU A 456 12.84 -22.80 -12.23
N SER A 457 13.57 -22.91 -13.34
CA SER A 457 14.93 -22.37 -13.46
C SER A 457 15.00 -20.83 -13.54
N LEU A 458 13.86 -20.17 -13.83
CA LEU A 458 13.78 -18.71 -13.94
C LEU A 458 13.59 -18.07 -12.57
N ALA A 459 13.99 -16.81 -12.43
CA ALA A 459 13.74 -16.06 -11.21
C ALA A 459 12.21 -15.90 -10.96
N PRO A 460 11.73 -15.87 -9.70
CA PRO A 460 10.30 -15.80 -9.39
C PRO A 460 9.57 -14.60 -10.02
N ASP A 461 10.26 -13.46 -10.17
CA ASP A 461 9.72 -12.27 -10.82
C ASP A 461 9.52 -12.48 -12.33
N VAL A 462 10.42 -13.20 -12.99
CA VAL A 462 10.34 -13.61 -14.40
C VAL A 462 9.21 -14.63 -14.57
N GLN A 463 9.13 -15.65 -13.71
CA GLN A 463 8.06 -16.65 -13.73
C GLN A 463 6.68 -15.99 -13.62
N THR A 464 6.50 -15.12 -12.62
CA THR A 464 5.24 -14.40 -12.40
C THR A 464 4.87 -13.57 -13.63
N THR A 465 5.85 -12.89 -14.24
CA THR A 465 5.62 -12.09 -15.45
C THR A 465 5.21 -12.97 -16.63
N ALA A 466 5.93 -14.06 -16.86
CA ALA A 466 5.69 -15.01 -17.93
C ALA A 466 4.28 -15.64 -17.82
N LEU A 467 3.93 -16.13 -16.63
CA LEU A 467 2.62 -16.72 -16.36
C LEU A 467 1.49 -15.70 -16.50
N ARG A 468 1.67 -14.45 -16.05
CA ARG A 468 0.68 -13.39 -16.25
C ARG A 468 0.51 -13.00 -17.72
N SER A 469 1.61 -12.91 -18.49
CA SER A 469 1.56 -12.69 -19.93
C SER A 469 0.81 -13.80 -20.65
N LEU A 470 0.98 -15.05 -20.21
CA LEU A 470 0.25 -16.19 -20.78
C LEU A 470 -1.25 -16.17 -20.43
N GLN A 471 -1.60 -15.83 -19.18
CA GLN A 471 -3.00 -15.75 -18.73
C GLN A 471 -3.83 -14.71 -19.48
N LEU A 472 -3.21 -13.61 -19.89
CA LEU A 472 -3.86 -12.59 -20.71
C LEU A 472 -4.03 -13.03 -22.18
N GLY A 473 -3.42 -14.15 -22.56
CA GLY A 473 -3.43 -14.68 -23.92
C GLY A 473 -2.55 -13.88 -24.88
N PRO A 474 -2.28 -14.40 -26.08
CA PRO A 474 -1.82 -13.55 -27.17
C PRO A 474 -2.90 -12.50 -27.43
N PRO A 475 -2.54 -11.21 -27.61
CA PRO A 475 -3.53 -10.18 -27.90
C PRO A 475 -4.31 -10.61 -29.13
N HIS A 476 -5.61 -10.85 -28.96
CA HIS A 476 -6.48 -11.18 -30.08
C HIS A 476 -6.40 -10.02 -31.07
N ALA A 477 -6.11 -10.30 -32.34
CA ALA A 477 -5.88 -9.27 -33.37
C ALA A 477 -7.00 -8.21 -33.45
N ASP A 478 -8.22 -8.55 -33.01
CA ASP A 478 -9.40 -7.68 -33.02
C ASP A 478 -9.63 -6.87 -31.73
N ARG A 479 -8.98 -7.19 -30.60
CA ARG A 479 -9.06 -6.40 -29.37
C ARG A 479 -7.77 -5.61 -29.21
N GLY A 480 -7.85 -4.29 -29.41
CA GLY A 480 -6.70 -3.39 -29.40
C GLY A 480 -5.76 -3.65 -28.20
N GLY A 481 -4.50 -3.97 -28.50
CA GLY A 481 -3.52 -4.44 -27.51
C GLY A 481 -3.23 -3.50 -26.33
N ALA A 482 -3.76 -2.27 -26.33
CA ALA A 482 -3.70 -1.35 -25.21
C ALA A 482 -4.43 -1.87 -23.96
N ALA A 483 -5.55 -2.60 -24.12
CA ALA A 483 -6.31 -3.14 -22.99
C ALA A 483 -5.51 -4.24 -22.27
N ASP A 484 -4.91 -5.17 -23.01
CA ASP A 484 -4.11 -6.26 -22.45
C ASP A 484 -2.84 -5.74 -21.77
N ILE A 485 -2.17 -4.74 -22.37
CA ILE A 485 -1.04 -4.05 -21.74
C ILE A 485 -1.47 -3.39 -20.44
N THR A 486 -2.63 -2.73 -20.42
CA THR A 486 -3.18 -2.08 -19.23
C THR A 486 -3.47 -3.09 -18.13
N GLN A 487 -4.14 -4.20 -18.45
CA GLN A 487 -4.38 -5.28 -17.50
C GLN A 487 -3.08 -5.87 -16.96
N MET A 488 -2.07 -6.07 -17.81
CA MET A 488 -0.75 -6.54 -17.39
C MET A 488 -0.05 -5.54 -16.45
N ALA A 489 -0.12 -4.25 -16.77
CA ALA A 489 0.46 -3.17 -15.97
C ALA A 489 -0.17 -3.13 -14.58
N ILE A 490 -1.50 -3.17 -14.52
CA ILE A 490 -2.27 -3.21 -13.27
C ILE A 490 -1.95 -4.47 -12.47
N ALA A 491 -2.01 -5.65 -13.10
CA ALA A 491 -1.80 -6.94 -12.42
C ALA A 491 -0.41 -7.08 -11.82
N LEU A 492 0.59 -6.40 -12.40
CA LEU A 492 1.96 -6.37 -11.88
C LEU A 492 2.24 -5.16 -10.98
N GLY A 493 1.33 -4.18 -10.89
CA GLY A 493 1.55 -2.92 -10.16
C GLY A 493 2.64 -2.05 -10.78
N LEU A 494 2.88 -2.15 -12.10
CA LEU A 494 3.99 -1.52 -12.78
C LEU A 494 3.53 -0.43 -13.75
N PRO A 495 4.02 0.82 -13.62
CA PRO A 495 3.84 1.81 -14.67
C PRO A 495 4.56 1.40 -15.96
N TYR A 496 4.15 1.98 -17.08
CA TYR A 496 4.57 1.59 -18.43
C TYR A 496 6.09 1.39 -18.58
N THR A 497 6.88 2.36 -18.11
CA THR A 497 8.35 2.29 -18.26
C THR A 497 8.98 1.15 -17.46
N GLN A 498 8.46 0.84 -16.27
CA GLN A 498 8.90 -0.29 -15.47
C GLN A 498 8.42 -1.62 -16.06
N LEU A 499 7.16 -1.68 -16.53
CA LEU A 499 6.59 -2.86 -17.17
C LEU A 499 7.43 -3.28 -18.38
N ARG A 500 7.75 -2.32 -19.26
CA ARG A 500 8.58 -2.56 -20.44
C ARG A 500 9.96 -3.13 -20.10
N LYS A 501 10.64 -2.57 -19.09
CA LYS A 501 11.93 -3.09 -18.62
C LYS A 501 11.81 -4.51 -18.08
N ARG A 502 10.75 -4.79 -17.32
CA ARG A 502 10.48 -6.12 -16.78
C ARG A 502 10.22 -7.13 -17.89
N LEU A 503 9.36 -6.80 -18.85
CA LEU A 503 9.07 -7.66 -20.01
C LEU A 503 10.30 -7.90 -20.86
N ALA A 504 11.12 -6.88 -21.15
CA ALA A 504 12.36 -7.07 -21.91
C ALA A 504 13.35 -8.02 -21.18
N ARG A 505 13.46 -7.88 -19.85
CA ARG A 505 14.29 -8.80 -19.03
C ARG A 505 13.72 -10.22 -19.04
N THR A 506 12.40 -10.36 -18.88
CA THR A 506 11.69 -11.65 -18.94
C THR A 506 11.89 -12.30 -20.30
N ASN A 507 11.72 -11.56 -21.40
CA ASN A 507 11.91 -12.03 -22.77
C ASN A 507 13.32 -12.61 -22.98
N LYS A 508 14.35 -11.87 -22.54
CA LYS A 508 15.75 -12.32 -22.61
C LYS A 508 16.01 -13.58 -21.76
N ALA A 509 15.38 -13.68 -20.59
CA ALA A 509 15.52 -14.87 -19.75
C ALA A 509 14.83 -16.09 -20.39
N LEU A 510 13.66 -15.88 -21.02
CA LEU A 510 12.95 -16.91 -21.77
C LEU A 510 13.74 -17.36 -23.00
N ASP A 511 14.43 -16.46 -23.71
CA ASP A 511 15.30 -16.82 -24.84
C ASP A 511 16.39 -17.82 -24.42
N VAL A 512 17.02 -17.58 -23.26
CA VAL A 512 18.04 -18.49 -22.72
C VAL A 512 17.43 -19.84 -22.34
N ALA A 513 16.24 -19.84 -21.73
CA ALA A 513 15.54 -21.07 -21.35
C ALA A 513 15.11 -21.90 -22.57
N VAL A 514 14.52 -21.26 -23.58
CA VAL A 514 14.10 -21.91 -24.84
C VAL A 514 15.31 -22.44 -25.62
N ALA A 515 16.41 -21.68 -25.70
CA ALA A 515 17.64 -22.16 -26.32
C ALA A 515 18.21 -23.40 -25.61
N SER A 516 18.09 -23.46 -24.27
CA SER A 516 18.57 -24.60 -23.48
C SER A 516 17.76 -25.87 -23.74
N LEU A 517 16.45 -25.76 -24.03
CA LEU A 517 15.62 -26.91 -24.44
C LEU A 517 16.06 -27.50 -25.77
N ASN A 518 16.42 -26.65 -26.74
CA ASN A 518 16.83 -27.11 -28.08
C ASN A 518 18.20 -27.81 -28.07
N ILE A 519 19.10 -27.46 -27.15
CA ILE A 519 20.44 -28.06 -27.04
C ILE A 519 20.37 -29.47 -26.40
N GLY A 520 19.35 -29.74 -25.58
CA GLY A 520 19.19 -30.99 -24.85
C GLY A 520 18.93 -32.25 -25.68
N ASN A 521 18.65 -32.12 -26.99
CA ASN A 521 18.36 -33.27 -27.84
C ASN A 521 19.58 -33.88 -28.56
N ASP A 522 20.73 -33.21 -28.64
CA ASP A 522 21.83 -33.70 -29.51
C ASP A 522 23.23 -33.74 -28.90
N ARG A 523 23.42 -33.29 -27.66
CA ARG A 523 24.71 -33.40 -26.97
C ARG A 523 24.48 -33.57 -25.48
N ALA A 524 25.23 -34.49 -24.87
CA ALA A 524 25.47 -34.52 -23.43
C ALA A 524 25.96 -33.13 -23.01
N ALA A 525 25.03 -32.27 -22.61
CA ALA A 525 25.34 -30.97 -22.08
C ALA A 525 26.30 -31.21 -20.90
N PRO A 526 27.39 -30.42 -20.77
CA PRO A 526 28.14 -30.44 -19.53
C PRO A 526 27.11 -30.25 -18.41
N PRO A 527 27.11 -31.14 -17.40
CA PRO A 527 26.06 -31.18 -16.39
C PRO A 527 25.84 -29.76 -15.92
N SER A 528 24.63 -29.24 -16.13
CA SER A 528 24.19 -27.97 -15.59
C SER A 528 24.60 -28.03 -14.13
N LEU A 529 25.69 -27.32 -13.80
CA LEU A 529 26.28 -27.39 -12.47
C LEU A 529 25.13 -27.06 -11.56
N ILE A 530 24.70 -28.05 -10.78
CA ILE A 530 23.70 -27.87 -9.74
C ILE A 530 24.30 -26.76 -8.91
N LEU A 531 23.76 -25.54 -9.05
CA LEU A 531 24.14 -24.41 -8.23
C LEU A 531 23.80 -24.87 -6.82
N LEU A 532 24.81 -25.32 -6.11
CA LEU A 532 24.66 -25.71 -4.73
C LEU A 532 24.26 -24.43 -4.01
N ASP A 533 23.03 -24.42 -3.49
CA ASP A 533 22.52 -23.32 -2.70
C ASP A 533 23.50 -23.09 -1.53
N ALA A 534 23.89 -21.84 -1.34
CA ALA A 534 24.77 -21.49 -0.24
C ALA A 534 24.11 -21.88 1.09
N PRO A 535 24.82 -22.58 2.01
CA PRO A 535 24.26 -22.96 3.30
C PRO A 535 23.64 -21.77 4.05
N GLY A 536 24.23 -20.59 3.93
CA GLY A 536 23.72 -19.35 4.51
C GLY A 536 22.31 -18.95 4.09
N LEU A 537 21.87 -19.39 2.91
CA LEU A 537 20.49 -19.13 2.47
C LEU A 537 19.46 -19.95 3.25
N SER A 538 19.84 -21.06 3.88
CA SER A 538 18.97 -21.81 4.79
C SER A 538 18.89 -21.20 6.19
N ARG A 539 19.86 -20.34 6.56
CA ARG A 539 19.86 -19.68 7.87
C ARG A 539 18.79 -18.60 7.93
N ARG A 540 18.21 -18.41 9.13
CA ARG A 540 17.19 -17.39 9.41
C ARG A 540 17.72 -15.99 9.08
N VAL A 541 16.86 -15.18 8.45
CA VAL A 541 17.11 -13.75 8.26
C VAL A 541 17.01 -13.05 9.62
N GLN A 542 18.15 -12.56 10.14
CA GLN A 542 18.22 -11.83 11.40
C GLN A 542 17.83 -10.35 11.24
N ASP A 543 18.16 -9.75 10.09
CA ASP A 543 17.82 -8.37 9.74
C ASP A 543 16.98 -8.36 8.45
N ARG A 544 15.73 -7.90 8.53
CA ARG A 544 14.82 -7.83 7.38
C ARG A 544 15.19 -6.74 6.38
N GLU A 545 15.86 -5.68 6.82
CA GLU A 545 16.34 -4.60 5.94
C GLU A 545 17.72 -4.89 5.36
N ASP A 546 18.40 -5.91 5.88
CA ASP A 546 19.65 -6.43 5.33
C ASP A 546 19.64 -7.97 5.34
N PRO A 547 18.93 -8.62 4.39
CA PRO A 547 18.63 -10.05 4.46
C PRO A 547 19.84 -10.97 4.45
N GLN A 548 21.05 -10.48 4.18
CA GLN A 548 22.28 -11.28 4.19
C GLN A 548 23.06 -11.16 5.50
N LYS A 549 22.70 -10.22 6.38
CA LYS A 549 23.39 -9.98 7.65
C LYS A 549 23.26 -11.17 8.60
N GLY A 550 24.40 -11.67 9.07
CA GLY A 550 24.53 -12.83 9.94
C GLY A 550 24.28 -14.18 9.27
N ARG A 551 24.09 -14.22 7.94
CA ARG A 551 23.75 -15.47 7.22
C ARG A 551 24.94 -16.17 6.60
N PHE A 552 26.08 -15.53 6.40
CA PHE A 552 27.25 -16.11 5.73
C PHE A 552 28.45 -16.23 6.67
N GLY A 553 28.17 -16.48 7.96
CA GLY A 553 29.18 -16.73 8.99
C GLY A 553 29.70 -15.49 9.70
N GLY A 554 29.32 -14.28 9.26
CA GLY A 554 29.70 -13.01 9.91
C GLY A 554 31.17 -12.61 9.79
N GLU A 555 32.02 -13.44 9.17
CA GLU A 555 33.45 -13.19 9.01
C GLU A 555 33.82 -12.86 7.57
N ARG A 556 34.58 -11.79 7.37
CA ARG A 556 35.10 -11.41 6.04
C ARG A 556 36.33 -12.23 5.62
N TRP A 557 36.92 -13.00 6.53
CA TRP A 557 38.10 -13.84 6.28
C TRP A 557 37.84 -15.23 6.82
N GLN A 558 37.89 -16.27 5.97
CA GLN A 558 37.79 -17.66 6.39
C GLN A 558 38.60 -18.58 5.46
N ALA A 559 39.28 -19.59 6.05
CA ALA A 559 40.04 -20.60 5.30
C ALA A 559 41.07 -20.02 4.28
N GLY A 560 41.66 -18.87 4.61
CA GLY A 560 42.63 -18.16 3.75
C GLY A 560 42.00 -17.36 2.61
N PHE A 561 40.67 -17.32 2.50
CA PHE A 561 39.96 -16.38 1.64
C PHE A 561 39.62 -15.11 2.41
N GLU A 562 39.74 -13.96 1.75
CA GLU A 562 39.41 -12.64 2.27
C GLU A 562 38.46 -11.92 1.31
N LEU A 563 37.37 -11.39 1.84
CA LEU A 563 36.42 -10.51 1.17
C LEU A 563 36.68 -9.06 1.61
N SER A 564 36.99 -8.20 0.64
CA SER A 564 37.21 -6.78 0.84
C SER A 564 36.36 -5.92 -0.11
N ALA A 565 36.24 -4.64 0.22
CA ALA A 565 35.52 -3.66 -0.58
C ALA A 565 36.35 -2.38 -0.75
N GLU A 566 36.34 -1.81 -1.94
CA GLU A 566 36.87 -0.49 -2.25
C GLU A 566 35.71 0.41 -2.72
N PHE A 567 35.82 1.72 -2.47
CA PHE A 567 34.76 2.68 -2.77
C PHE A 567 35.26 3.80 -3.70
N ASP A 568 34.55 3.98 -4.81
CA ASP A 568 34.77 5.05 -5.77
C ASP A 568 33.61 6.05 -5.74
N GLN A 569 33.93 7.34 -5.85
CA GLN A 569 32.92 8.37 -6.03
C GLN A 569 32.27 8.24 -7.42
N THR A 570 30.95 8.43 -7.49
CA THR A 570 30.24 8.54 -8.76
C THR A 570 29.92 10.01 -9.07
N ASN A 571 29.46 10.30 -10.29
CA ASN A 571 28.98 11.65 -10.66
C ASN A 571 27.78 12.12 -9.80
N SER A 572 27.15 11.22 -9.05
CA SER A 572 26.04 11.54 -8.16
C SER A 572 26.48 11.46 -6.71
N ARG A 573 26.34 12.56 -5.96
CA ARG A 573 26.65 12.61 -4.51
C ARG A 573 25.89 11.56 -3.69
N SER A 574 24.71 11.16 -4.16
CA SER A 574 23.86 10.17 -3.49
C SER A 574 24.17 8.71 -3.83
N TRP A 575 25.24 8.42 -4.58
CA TRP A 575 25.59 7.05 -5.00
C TRP A 575 27.08 6.79 -4.88
N SER A 576 27.44 5.62 -4.36
CA SER A 576 28.81 5.12 -4.29
C SER A 576 28.98 3.93 -5.23
N ARG A 577 30.11 3.86 -5.94
CA ARG A 577 30.53 2.66 -6.67
C ARG A 577 31.37 1.82 -5.71
N ILE A 578 31.04 0.54 -5.62
CA ILE A 578 31.63 -0.42 -4.68
C ILE A 578 32.30 -1.51 -5.51
N VAL A 579 33.59 -1.72 -5.30
CA VAL A 579 34.37 -2.80 -5.90
C VAL A 579 34.63 -3.85 -4.84
N LEU A 580 33.89 -4.95 -4.90
CA LEU A 580 34.05 -6.10 -4.03
C LEU A 580 35.16 -6.99 -4.60
N ARG A 581 36.05 -7.47 -3.74
CA ARG A 581 37.18 -8.33 -4.12
C ARG A 581 37.24 -9.52 -3.18
N VAL A 582 37.35 -10.72 -3.74
CA VAL A 582 37.66 -11.95 -3.00
C VAL A 582 39.05 -12.40 -3.41
N VAL A 583 39.94 -12.62 -2.44
CA VAL A 583 41.32 -13.09 -2.64
C VAL A 583 41.53 -14.34 -1.80
N GLY A 584 42.18 -15.38 -2.34
CA GLY A 584 42.48 -16.59 -1.53
C GLY A 584 43.09 -17.74 -2.32
N PRO A 585 43.27 -18.92 -1.71
CA PRO A 585 43.94 -20.09 -2.30
C PRO A 585 43.07 -20.86 -3.31
N GLY A 586 42.11 -20.21 -3.96
CA GLY A 586 41.24 -20.83 -4.96
C GLY A 586 41.96 -21.09 -6.28
N ASP A 587 41.51 -22.11 -7.00
CA ASP A 587 42.04 -22.49 -8.30
C ASP A 587 41.42 -21.63 -9.41
N ASP A 588 42.16 -21.40 -10.49
CA ASP A 588 41.63 -20.63 -11.62
C ASP A 588 40.44 -21.37 -12.25
N GLY A 589 39.30 -20.68 -12.34
CA GLY A 589 38.04 -21.26 -12.78
C GLY A 589 37.06 -21.61 -11.66
N ASP A 590 37.50 -21.67 -10.40
CA ASP A 590 36.61 -21.85 -9.24
C ASP A 590 35.53 -20.76 -9.23
N GLU A 591 34.29 -21.14 -8.92
CA GLU A 591 33.16 -20.21 -8.89
C GLU A 591 33.00 -19.56 -7.51
N VAL A 592 32.73 -18.27 -7.53
CA VAL A 592 32.44 -17.43 -6.36
C VAL A 592 31.07 -16.81 -6.58
N GLN A 593 30.17 -17.10 -5.65
CA GLN A 593 28.79 -16.64 -5.65
C GLN A 593 28.68 -15.43 -4.72
N PHE A 594 28.40 -14.26 -5.28
CA PHE A 594 28.12 -13.05 -4.51
C PHE A 594 26.61 -12.92 -4.28
N HIS A 595 26.17 -13.06 -3.04
CA HIS A 595 24.81 -12.84 -2.57
C HIS A 595 24.68 -11.40 -2.06
N LEU A 596 24.05 -10.56 -2.88
CA LEU A 596 23.78 -9.15 -2.61
C LEU A 596 22.42 -8.98 -1.93
N HIS A 597 22.15 -7.76 -1.49
CA HIS A 597 20.84 -7.36 -0.97
C HIS A 597 19.72 -7.51 -2.03
N ASP A 598 18.47 -7.78 -1.61
CA ASP A 598 17.33 -8.06 -2.49
C ASP A 598 16.93 -6.92 -3.44
N SER A 599 17.41 -5.71 -3.13
CA SER A 599 17.28 -4.53 -3.97
C SER A 599 18.06 -4.69 -5.29
N PHE A 600 19.16 -5.44 -5.30
CA PHE A 600 19.93 -5.73 -6.51
C PHE A 600 19.21 -6.74 -7.40
N LYS A 601 19.32 -6.56 -8.72
CA LYS A 601 18.74 -7.47 -9.72
C LYS A 601 19.81 -7.78 -10.79
N PRO A 602 20.36 -9.02 -10.82
CA PRO A 602 20.07 -10.14 -9.91
C PRO A 602 20.67 -9.95 -8.50
N PRO A 603 20.07 -10.55 -7.45
CA PRO A 603 20.64 -10.56 -6.10
C PRO A 603 21.80 -11.55 -5.96
N LEU A 604 21.92 -12.53 -6.87
CA LEU A 604 23.05 -13.47 -6.94
C LEU A 604 23.89 -13.17 -8.19
N VAL A 605 25.19 -12.99 -8.02
CA VAL A 605 26.16 -12.80 -9.12
C VAL A 605 27.28 -13.82 -9.00
N VAL A 606 27.43 -14.68 -10.01
CA VAL A 606 28.53 -15.65 -10.07
C VAL A 606 29.72 -15.06 -10.84
N ARG A 607 30.92 -15.24 -10.31
CA ARG A 607 32.19 -14.90 -10.96
C ARG A 607 33.16 -16.06 -10.80
N ARG A 608 34.18 -16.12 -11.67
CA ARG A 608 35.25 -17.11 -11.59
C ARG A 608 36.53 -16.50 -11.05
N ILE A 609 37.24 -17.25 -10.21
CA ILE A 609 38.57 -16.90 -9.73
C ILE A 609 39.53 -16.88 -10.92
N LYS A 610 40.35 -15.83 -10.99
CA LYS A 610 41.47 -15.66 -11.92
C LYS A 610 42.64 -15.05 -11.18
N ASN A 611 43.82 -15.65 -11.31
CA ASN A 611 45.02 -15.23 -10.57
C ASN A 611 44.72 -15.13 -9.06
N ARG A 612 44.07 -16.15 -8.49
CA ARG A 612 43.71 -16.22 -7.06
C ARG A 612 42.79 -15.11 -6.54
N SER A 613 42.14 -14.37 -7.44
CA SER A 613 41.20 -13.32 -7.06
C SER A 613 40.00 -13.24 -7.97
N THR A 614 38.92 -12.65 -7.48
CA THR A 614 37.77 -12.28 -8.29
C THR A 614 37.22 -10.94 -7.83
N THR A 615 36.58 -10.21 -8.74
CA THR A 615 36.05 -8.87 -8.46
C THR A 615 34.62 -8.72 -8.96
N LEU A 616 33.83 -7.94 -8.21
CA LEU A 616 32.48 -7.56 -8.56
C LEU A 616 32.28 -6.07 -8.30
N THR A 617 31.97 -5.31 -9.34
CA THR A 617 31.64 -3.89 -9.22
C THR A 617 30.13 -3.69 -9.21
N VAL A 618 29.63 -2.97 -8.21
CA VAL A 618 28.22 -2.57 -8.08
C VAL A 618 28.11 -1.09 -7.71
N THR A 619 26.90 -0.53 -7.76
CA THR A 619 26.64 0.84 -7.29
C THR A 619 25.48 0.81 -6.30
N ALA A 620 25.63 1.48 -5.17
CA ALA A 620 24.63 1.55 -4.10
C ALA A 620 24.49 2.96 -3.54
N TRP A 621 23.32 3.28 -3.03
CA TRP A 621 22.99 4.54 -2.35
C TRP A 621 23.06 4.44 -0.80
N GLY A 622 23.51 3.29 -0.28
CA GLY A 622 23.52 2.92 1.14
C GLY A 622 24.27 1.61 1.37
N GLY A 623 24.58 1.31 2.63
CA GLY A 623 25.21 0.08 3.09
C GLY A 623 24.24 -1.11 3.08
N PHE A 624 24.84 -2.29 2.96
CA PHE A 624 24.21 -3.60 3.03
C PHE A 624 25.29 -4.65 3.26
N THR A 625 24.89 -5.85 3.64
CA THR A 625 25.78 -6.99 3.86
C THR A 625 25.90 -7.82 2.59
N VAL A 626 27.14 -8.14 2.22
CA VAL A 626 27.45 -9.03 1.11
C VAL A 626 27.78 -10.41 1.67
N GLY A 627 27.02 -11.42 1.27
CA GLY A 627 27.38 -12.82 1.45
C GLY A 627 28.20 -13.32 0.26
N VAL A 628 29.21 -14.13 0.51
CA VAL A 628 29.97 -14.84 -0.53
C VAL A 628 29.98 -16.32 -0.22
N TRP A 629 29.73 -17.16 -1.23
CA TRP A 629 29.85 -18.60 -1.15
C TRP A 629 30.82 -19.12 -2.22
N ILE A 630 31.74 -19.99 -1.81
CA ILE A 630 32.72 -20.64 -2.67
C ILE A 630 32.47 -22.16 -2.60
N PRO A 631 31.58 -22.71 -3.45
CA PRO A 631 31.11 -24.09 -3.32
C PRO A 631 32.24 -25.13 -3.33
N ALA A 632 33.24 -24.95 -4.20
CA ALA A 632 34.36 -25.89 -4.38
C ALA A 632 35.22 -26.05 -3.12
N LYS A 633 35.21 -25.05 -2.23
CA LYS A 633 36.00 -25.04 -0.98
C LYS A 633 35.11 -25.12 0.27
N ALA A 634 33.79 -25.14 0.08
CA ALA A 634 32.80 -25.03 1.14
C ALA A 634 33.04 -23.85 2.11
N VAL A 635 33.40 -22.67 1.56
CA VAL A 635 33.73 -21.46 2.33
C VAL A 635 32.65 -20.39 2.15
N GLU A 636 32.18 -19.84 3.27
CA GLU A 636 31.30 -18.67 3.33
C GLU A 636 32.09 -17.46 3.82
N LEU A 637 31.81 -16.28 3.28
CA LEU A 637 32.36 -15.02 3.78
C LEU A 637 31.24 -14.00 3.88
N GLU A 638 31.32 -13.11 4.85
CA GLU A 638 30.34 -12.05 5.06
C GLU A 638 31.04 -10.69 5.24
N LEU A 639 30.54 -9.66 4.56
CA LEU A 639 31.05 -8.29 4.70
C LEU A 639 29.90 -7.30 4.83
N ASP A 640 29.72 -6.76 6.04
CA ASP A 640 28.83 -5.61 6.30
C ASP A 640 29.52 -4.33 5.84
N LEU A 641 29.06 -3.78 4.70
CA LEU A 641 29.65 -2.59 4.10
C LEU A 641 29.47 -1.32 4.95
N ALA A 642 28.43 -1.26 5.80
CA ALA A 642 28.18 -0.11 6.67
C ALA A 642 29.15 -0.08 7.87
N SER A 643 29.73 -1.23 8.23
CA SER A 643 30.69 -1.36 9.33
C SER A 643 32.12 -0.90 8.99
N LEU A 644 32.42 -0.69 7.70
CA LEU A 644 33.76 -0.31 7.26
C LEU A 644 34.04 1.18 7.56
N GLU A 645 35.07 1.45 8.36
CA GLU A 645 35.40 2.82 8.79
C GLU A 645 35.65 3.78 7.62
N PHE A 646 36.26 3.28 6.55
CA PHE A 646 36.60 4.02 5.33
C PHE A 646 35.45 4.07 4.30
N ALA A 647 34.30 3.45 4.58
CA ALA A 647 33.15 3.56 3.69
C ALA A 647 32.65 5.02 3.64
N PRO A 648 32.21 5.52 2.47
CA PRO A 648 31.61 6.84 2.36
C PRO A 648 30.44 6.99 3.34
N GLU A 649 30.24 8.21 3.85
CA GLU A 649 29.18 8.52 4.82
C GLU A 649 27.80 8.00 4.38
N ILE A 650 27.50 8.11 3.09
CA ILE A 650 26.24 7.60 2.53
C ILE A 650 26.07 6.09 2.67
N VAL A 651 27.15 5.31 2.61
CA VAL A 651 27.12 3.85 2.81
C VAL A 651 27.00 3.51 4.30
N ARG A 652 27.59 4.32 5.17
CA ARG A 652 27.54 4.10 6.63
C ARG A 652 26.21 4.49 7.26
N LEU A 653 25.58 5.56 6.78
CA LEU A 653 24.41 6.16 7.42
C LEU A 653 23.06 5.75 6.83
N ARG A 654 23.04 5.12 5.65
CA ARG A 654 21.81 4.70 4.94
C ARG A 654 21.86 3.23 4.61
#